data_AF-A0A7V0MHT6-F1
#
_entry.id   AF-A0A7V0MHT6-F1
#
_cell.length_a   1.000
_cell.length_b   1.000
_cell.length_c   1.000
_cell.angle_alpha   90.00
_cell.angle_beta   90.00
_cell.angle_gamma   90.00
#
_symmetry.space_group_name_H-M   'P 1'
#
loop_
_entity.id
_entity.type
_entity.pdbx_description
1 polymer ?
#
loop_
_entity_poly.entity_id
_entity_poly.type
_entity_poly.pdbx_seq_one_letter_code
_entity_poly.pdbx_strand_id
1 'polypeptide(L)'
;MLNPQDLPIWEEVASVNRLWGGRGKDGAVWRLRWDAWLGRLNSGKEGEIIYKCDTCGNLTHINLKNVCPTYRCPGKLRSINPDKEFEDNHYRYLYESAPIHIVVSEHTAQLTNEAGAKKQQRFCSDNEPLNVLSCSTTFELGVDVGQLYAVFMRNVPPTVANYVQRSGRAGRRLSAAAFVLTFCRSRPHNLGYFDVTEKLIAGKVQPPRVRIHNNRIARRHLHSVVLSRFWRSFHPELFNGPENRRRGIVQWFFFEPPETGAKLIYDWLQTRPEDLYREIKRIFPPEIAEELGFDSWKWVDELVKKPQETAEEILWEGRLGIAQSELRSEYDEYEKLQKERPKLYNLAEAQKKRIRERQILDFLASRNVLPKYGFPVDVVSLKLQSTDEWAQEIELDRDLRMALSEYAPGCTLVANGKVVRSYALERIPGKAWPEYRFAICKQCGKFHRSRTAEGDIRSICECGQSLQSTEGVLLQGNFVEPAYGFRTYLNEDGQVPVEVRPQRTFPTRVYFSHYNWAEEEPFLIEGVPDKITGIEIQKRYSRYGVLVVLNPGPSDRGFWLCPFCGYGDAVAARRPKSHRTPWGTPCKGKMRQVFLGHEFQGDVLELRFHGTAFDKSDQGFWLSITAALLAGAAKALDIERDDIDGTVLQFAGAGYRSIVLFDNVPGGAGHVRRVSSNLREVMEAAFTITDNCPGCSRDQSCNSCLRNFRNQYAHDLLKRGPVADALSKILSALYHRNEDGYFPLGLTDRGRWLEQLIRRSDRLDLILDYIPMFPNGQDGGKEWHSIMHELITKGSKIRLFLTVDPKEFLSSGPDGKVALHSLAAFSETSNMEIFTLSEKKLLDINACIELQDEVYVVRWAQGKNPFIEATDIELSVLSTYVAKVKDTIKALTESEASIRWNLERIGELLQGTKVVSIKGGTDESWKDILLSHLPDSIEEVEIYDRFVRNVYQFKSLEMLIDAVEQKAAKGGMSVRITTTASPTSEGYERIQNDFKRIQEDYAK
;
A
#
# COMPACT_ATOMS: atom_id res chain seq x y z
N MET A 1 10.71 11.21 -64.01
CA MET A 1 10.20 11.97 -62.85
C MET A 1 8.69 12.04 -63.00
N LEU A 2 7.93 11.40 -62.10
CA LEU A 2 6.47 11.46 -62.10
C LEU A 2 6.02 12.81 -61.51
N ASN A 3 4.95 13.38 -62.05
CA ASN A 3 4.39 14.66 -61.65
C ASN A 3 3.84 14.54 -60.20
N PRO A 4 4.23 15.41 -59.24
CA PRO A 4 3.82 15.28 -57.83
C PRO A 4 2.30 15.32 -57.60
N GLN A 5 1.51 15.79 -58.58
CA GLN A 5 0.05 15.84 -58.52
C GLN A 5 -0.63 14.48 -58.73
N ASP A 6 0.08 13.46 -59.21
CA ASP A 6 -0.46 12.10 -59.41
C ASP A 6 -0.28 11.17 -58.20
N LEU A 7 0.30 11.66 -57.10
CA LEU A 7 0.39 10.92 -55.84
C LEU A 7 -0.86 11.20 -54.99
N PRO A 8 -1.70 10.19 -54.67
CA PRO A 8 -2.94 10.38 -53.93
C PRO A 8 -2.65 10.50 -52.44
N ILE A 9 -1.78 11.44 -52.06
CA ILE A 9 -1.32 11.69 -50.69
C ILE A 9 -2.33 12.51 -49.88
N TRP A 10 -3.35 13.08 -50.54
CA TRP A 10 -4.42 13.83 -49.92
C TRP A 10 -5.76 13.12 -50.14
N GLU A 11 -6.54 12.93 -49.09
CA GLU A 11 -7.93 12.49 -49.21
C GLU A 11 -8.87 13.61 -48.76
N GLU A 12 -9.97 13.75 -49.50
CA GLU A 12 -11.06 14.65 -49.17
C GLU A 12 -11.88 14.01 -48.04
N VAL A 13 -11.89 14.66 -46.88
CA VAL A 13 -12.64 14.17 -45.72
C VAL A 13 -13.95 14.93 -45.62
N ALA A 14 -15.05 14.19 -45.50
CA ALA A 14 -16.35 14.76 -45.20
C ALA A 14 -16.34 15.36 -43.77
N SER A 15 -16.06 16.65 -43.69
CA SER A 15 -16.22 17.56 -42.55
C SER A 15 -15.21 17.47 -41.40
N VAL A 16 -14.55 18.61 -41.12
CA VAL A 16 -13.83 18.87 -39.86
C VAL A 16 -14.79 19.23 -38.72
N ASN A 17 -16.05 19.57 -39.04
CA ASN A 17 -17.06 19.99 -38.06
C ASN A 17 -17.45 18.90 -37.05
N ARG A 18 -17.19 17.62 -37.34
CA ARG A 18 -17.38 16.51 -36.36
C ARG A 18 -16.28 16.41 -35.30
N LEU A 19 -15.10 16.99 -35.54
CA LEU A 19 -13.97 16.96 -34.60
C LEU A 19 -13.90 18.20 -33.70
N TRP A 20 -14.51 19.33 -34.10
CA TRP A 20 -14.36 20.62 -33.39
C TRP A 20 -15.66 21.44 -33.20
N GLY A 21 -16.84 20.86 -33.44
CA GLY A 21 -18.11 21.40 -32.92
C GLY A 21 -18.60 22.74 -33.48
N GLY A 22 -18.18 23.14 -34.69
CA GLY A 22 -18.64 24.36 -35.36
C GLY A 22 -19.84 24.13 -36.30
N ARG A 23 -20.82 25.04 -36.31
CA ARG A 23 -21.93 25.07 -37.29
C ARG A 23 -21.64 26.12 -38.37
N GLY A 24 -21.00 25.70 -39.47
CA GLY A 24 -20.78 26.54 -40.66
C GLY A 24 -20.70 25.67 -41.92
N LYS A 25 -21.16 26.21 -43.06
CA LYS A 25 -21.36 25.48 -44.33
C LYS A 25 -20.10 24.75 -44.82
N ASP A 26 -20.34 23.55 -45.34
CA ASP A 26 -19.36 22.53 -45.71
C ASP A 26 -18.33 23.00 -46.74
N GLY A 27 -17.07 23.06 -46.31
CA GLY A 27 -15.91 23.06 -47.18
C GLY A 27 -15.26 21.68 -47.16
N ALA A 28 -14.91 21.17 -48.33
CA ALA A 28 -14.06 19.99 -48.49
C ALA A 28 -12.70 20.24 -47.81
N VAL A 29 -12.37 19.48 -46.77
CA VAL A 29 -11.06 19.57 -46.12
C VAL A 29 -10.23 18.36 -46.52
N TRP A 30 -9.08 18.64 -47.13
CA TRP A 30 -8.13 17.64 -47.56
C TRP A 30 -7.21 17.32 -46.39
N ARG A 31 -7.11 16.05 -45.99
CA ARG A 31 -6.09 15.58 -45.03
C ARG A 31 -5.05 14.74 -45.74
N LEU A 32 -3.84 14.75 -45.20
CA LEU A 32 -2.80 13.84 -45.63
C LEU A 32 -3.25 12.41 -45.31
N ARG A 33 -3.28 11.55 -46.32
CA ARG A 33 -3.56 10.13 -46.19
C ARG A 33 -2.48 9.51 -45.31
N TRP A 34 -2.86 8.98 -44.16
CA TRP A 34 -1.94 8.38 -43.19
C TRP A 34 -1.25 7.12 -43.78
N ASP A 35 -1.90 6.48 -44.74
CA ASP A 35 -1.40 5.31 -45.47
C ASP A 35 -0.58 5.68 -46.72
N ALA A 36 -0.52 6.95 -47.12
CA ALA A 36 0.30 7.37 -48.27
C ALA A 36 1.81 7.27 -48.01
N TRP A 37 2.20 7.14 -46.73
CA TRP A 37 3.57 6.95 -46.26
C TRP A 37 3.79 5.58 -45.63
N LEU A 38 2.77 4.69 -45.65
CA LEU A 38 3.03 3.28 -45.46
C LEU A 38 3.86 2.85 -46.67
N GLY A 39 5.18 2.88 -46.50
CA GLY A 39 6.07 2.07 -47.30
C GLY A 39 5.57 0.65 -47.14
N ARG A 40 4.72 0.19 -48.06
CA ARG A 40 4.31 -1.20 -48.11
C ARG A 40 5.63 -1.96 -48.10
N LEU A 41 5.85 -2.76 -47.05
CA LEU A 41 6.95 -3.70 -46.97
C LEU A 41 6.75 -4.66 -48.15
N ASN A 42 7.25 -4.26 -49.32
CA ASN A 42 7.08 -4.86 -50.63
C ASN A 42 5.90 -5.83 -50.72
N SER A 43 4.67 -5.31 -50.81
CA SER A 43 3.63 -6.06 -51.51
C SER A 43 4.12 -6.11 -52.96
N GLY A 44 4.85 -7.17 -53.30
CA GLY A 44 5.56 -7.29 -54.57
C GLY A 44 4.62 -6.87 -55.68
N LYS A 45 5.01 -5.84 -56.43
CA LYS A 45 4.49 -5.75 -57.79
C LYS A 45 4.82 -7.09 -58.42
N GLU A 46 3.85 -7.75 -59.03
CA GLU A 46 4.04 -9.04 -59.71
C GLU A 46 5.34 -8.97 -60.53
N GLY A 47 6.38 -9.69 -60.09
CA GLY A 47 7.68 -9.76 -60.76
C GLY A 47 8.91 -9.28 -59.98
N GLU A 48 8.79 -8.60 -58.84
CA GLU A 48 9.98 -8.19 -58.05
C GLU A 48 10.49 -9.33 -57.14
N ILE A 49 11.60 -9.96 -57.55
CA ILE A 49 12.25 -11.05 -56.81
C ILE A 49 13.09 -10.47 -55.66
N ILE A 50 12.77 -10.85 -54.42
CA ILE A 50 13.58 -10.54 -53.22
C ILE A 50 14.49 -11.72 -52.92
N TYR A 51 15.72 -11.44 -52.51
CA TYR A 51 16.69 -12.45 -52.09
C TYR A 51 17.00 -12.34 -50.61
N LYS A 52 17.16 -13.50 -49.95
CA LYS A 52 17.57 -13.62 -48.55
C LYS A 52 18.91 -14.35 -48.48
N CYS A 53 19.83 -13.85 -47.68
CA CYS A 53 21.06 -14.56 -47.37
C CYS A 53 20.76 -15.75 -46.43
N ASP A 54 21.27 -16.94 -46.76
CA ASP A 54 21.14 -18.16 -45.94
C ASP A 54 21.89 -18.08 -44.60
N THR A 55 22.92 -17.23 -44.51
CA THR A 55 23.81 -17.16 -43.35
C THR A 55 23.46 -16.01 -42.41
N CYS A 56 23.35 -14.78 -42.93
CA CYS A 56 23.09 -13.59 -42.11
C CYS A 56 21.64 -13.10 -42.14
N GLY A 57 20.78 -13.73 -42.94
CA GLY A 57 19.36 -13.37 -43.05
C GLY A 57 19.08 -12.02 -43.75
N ASN A 58 20.10 -11.34 -44.29
CA ASN A 58 19.93 -10.04 -44.94
C ASN A 58 19.02 -10.16 -46.18
N LEU A 59 18.13 -9.18 -46.36
CA LEU A 59 17.20 -9.10 -47.48
C LEU A 59 17.68 -8.05 -48.48
N THR A 60 17.65 -8.40 -49.76
CA THR A 60 18.10 -7.52 -50.84
C THR A 60 17.33 -7.76 -52.13
N HIS A 61 17.14 -6.70 -52.92
CA HIS A 61 16.63 -6.79 -54.30
C HIS A 61 17.73 -7.07 -55.32
N ILE A 62 18.99 -6.91 -54.91
CA ILE A 62 20.15 -7.02 -55.78
C ILE A 62 20.78 -8.39 -55.54
N ASN A 63 20.81 -9.22 -56.58
CA ASN A 63 21.56 -10.46 -56.58
C ASN A 63 22.67 -10.42 -57.63
N LEU A 64 23.92 -10.37 -57.16
CA LEU A 64 25.11 -10.48 -57.99
C LEU A 64 25.76 -11.84 -57.71
N LYS A 65 25.56 -12.80 -58.63
CA LYS A 65 26.15 -14.16 -58.58
C LYS A 65 25.89 -14.90 -57.24
N ASN A 66 24.73 -14.69 -56.63
CA ASN A 66 24.33 -15.27 -55.35
C ASN A 66 25.23 -14.87 -54.15
N VAL A 67 25.93 -13.74 -54.20
CA VAL A 67 26.80 -13.26 -53.11
C VAL A 67 26.07 -12.28 -52.20
N CYS A 68 26.13 -12.50 -50.88
CA CYS A 68 25.55 -11.57 -49.90
C CYS A 68 26.26 -10.20 -49.92
N PRO A 69 25.53 -9.06 -49.98
CA PRO A 69 26.13 -7.73 -49.99
C PRO A 69 26.69 -7.29 -48.63
N THR A 70 26.40 -8.04 -47.56
CA THR A 70 26.89 -7.73 -46.21
C THR A 70 28.39 -7.98 -46.11
N TYR A 71 29.13 -6.98 -45.61
CA TYR A 71 30.59 -7.02 -45.50
C TYR A 71 31.09 -8.29 -44.79
N ARG A 72 31.93 -9.08 -45.48
CA ARG A 72 32.53 -10.35 -45.03
C ARG A 72 31.54 -11.48 -44.68
N CYS A 73 30.30 -11.43 -45.16
CA CYS A 73 29.38 -12.56 -45.02
C CYS A 73 29.70 -13.65 -46.07
N PRO A 74 29.94 -14.92 -45.69
CA PRO A 74 30.19 -16.01 -46.63
C PRO A 74 28.90 -16.58 -47.26
N GLY A 75 27.73 -16.09 -46.84
CA GLY A 75 26.44 -16.65 -47.20
C GLY A 75 26.00 -16.35 -48.63
N LYS A 76 25.11 -17.20 -49.13
CA LYS A 76 24.56 -17.11 -50.48
C LYS A 76 23.15 -16.54 -50.47
N LEU A 77 22.84 -15.74 -51.49
CA LEU A 77 21.51 -15.20 -51.71
C LEU A 77 20.62 -16.24 -52.39
N ARG A 78 19.46 -16.54 -51.78
CA ARG A 78 18.38 -17.34 -52.35
C ARG A 78 17.16 -16.46 -52.62
N SER A 79 16.45 -16.67 -53.72
CA SER A 79 15.19 -15.97 -53.98
C SER A 79 14.12 -16.45 -53.00
N ILE A 80 13.37 -15.52 -52.41
CA ILE A 80 12.26 -15.81 -51.50
C ILE A 80 10.98 -15.14 -51.99
N ASN A 81 9.84 -15.73 -51.65
CA ASN A 81 8.56 -15.05 -51.71
C ASN A 81 8.29 -14.43 -50.31
N PRO A 82 8.27 -13.09 -50.18
CA PRO A 82 8.07 -12.44 -48.88
C PRO A 82 6.76 -12.82 -48.20
N ASP A 83 5.69 -13.02 -48.97
CA ASP A 83 4.36 -13.35 -48.45
C ASP A 83 4.32 -14.72 -47.79
N LYS A 84 5.09 -15.68 -48.31
CA LYS A 84 5.23 -17.01 -47.70
C LYS A 84 6.30 -17.05 -46.61
N GLU A 85 7.45 -16.41 -46.84
CA GLU A 85 8.58 -16.44 -45.88
C GLU A 85 8.24 -15.69 -44.58
N PHE A 86 7.36 -14.69 -44.64
CA PHE A 86 6.97 -13.85 -43.50
C PHE A 86 5.50 -13.97 -43.12
N GLU A 87 4.81 -15.04 -43.53
CA GLU A 87 3.39 -15.30 -43.19
C GLU A 87 3.16 -15.25 -41.67
N ASP A 88 4.06 -15.87 -40.89
CA ASP A 88 4.00 -15.91 -39.42
C ASP A 88 4.73 -14.73 -38.73
N ASN A 89 5.15 -13.71 -39.49
CA ASN A 89 5.89 -12.59 -38.90
C ASN A 89 4.95 -11.66 -38.13
N HIS A 90 5.03 -11.70 -36.79
CA HIS A 90 4.20 -10.89 -35.90
C HIS A 90 4.22 -9.39 -36.23
N TYR A 91 5.39 -8.82 -36.54
CA TYR A 91 5.49 -7.39 -36.86
C TYR A 91 4.84 -7.06 -38.20
N ARG A 92 4.94 -7.94 -39.20
CA ARG A 92 4.24 -7.80 -40.47
C ARG A 92 2.72 -7.77 -40.27
N TYR A 93 2.20 -8.72 -39.49
CA TYR A 93 0.80 -8.74 -39.11
C TYR A 93 0.38 -7.44 -38.40
N LEU A 94 1.19 -6.92 -37.46
CA LEU A 94 0.91 -5.65 -36.77
C LEU A 94 0.90 -4.44 -37.73
N TYR A 95 1.79 -4.40 -38.72
CA TYR A 95 1.86 -3.31 -39.71
C TYR A 95 0.75 -3.39 -40.78
N GLU A 96 0.27 -4.60 -41.10
CA GLU A 96 -0.85 -4.82 -42.03
C GLU A 96 -2.22 -4.66 -41.35
N SER A 97 -2.27 -4.85 -40.03
CA SER A 97 -3.47 -4.60 -39.22
C SER A 97 -3.76 -3.11 -39.10
N ALA A 98 -5.04 -2.74 -39.12
CA ALA A 98 -5.43 -1.36 -38.82
C ALA A 98 -4.99 -0.97 -37.40
N PRO A 99 -4.39 0.22 -37.20
CA PRO A 99 -4.00 0.66 -35.88
C PRO A 99 -5.22 0.77 -34.97
N ILE A 100 -5.14 0.18 -33.78
CA ILE A 100 -6.21 0.28 -32.78
C ILE A 100 -6.12 1.68 -32.15
N HIS A 101 -7.16 2.50 -32.35
CA HIS A 101 -7.26 3.80 -31.68
C HIS A 101 -7.49 3.61 -30.18
N ILE A 102 -6.61 4.16 -29.34
CA ILE A 102 -6.78 4.15 -27.89
C ILE A 102 -7.66 5.35 -27.50
N VAL A 103 -8.84 5.07 -26.96
CA VAL A 103 -9.71 6.07 -26.36
C VAL A 103 -9.85 5.75 -24.88
N VAL A 104 -9.45 6.73 -24.05
CA VAL A 104 -9.39 6.59 -22.60
C VAL A 104 -10.49 7.41 -21.95
N SER A 105 -11.18 6.85 -20.96
CA SER A 105 -12.06 7.60 -20.07
C SER A 105 -11.78 7.26 -18.60
N GLU A 106 -11.95 8.22 -17.70
CA GLU A 106 -11.97 7.95 -16.27
C GLU A 106 -13.29 7.33 -15.82
N HIS A 107 -13.22 6.48 -14.78
CA HIS A 107 -14.39 5.99 -14.05
C HIS A 107 -14.13 6.05 -12.54
N THR A 108 -14.56 7.13 -11.92
CA THR A 108 -14.33 7.42 -10.49
C THR A 108 -15.66 7.54 -9.75
N ALA A 109 -15.61 7.47 -8.42
CA ALA A 109 -16.79 7.69 -7.57
C ALA A 109 -17.27 9.16 -7.57
N GLN A 110 -16.57 10.04 -8.30
CA GLN A 110 -16.95 11.43 -8.47
C GLN A 110 -17.95 11.62 -9.61
N LEU A 111 -18.14 10.63 -10.48
CA LEU A 111 -19.15 10.71 -11.55
C LEU A 111 -20.53 10.45 -10.98
N THR A 112 -21.55 11.09 -11.54
CA THR A 112 -22.95 10.76 -11.25
C THR A 112 -23.25 9.33 -11.70
N ASN A 113 -24.25 8.70 -11.08
CA ASN A 113 -24.67 7.34 -11.43
C ASN A 113 -24.99 7.18 -12.92
N GLU A 114 -25.65 8.18 -13.51
CA GLU A 114 -26.00 8.19 -14.93
C GLU A 114 -24.76 8.30 -15.84
N ALA A 115 -23.83 9.20 -15.53
CA ALA A 115 -22.60 9.38 -16.31
C ALA A 115 -21.67 8.16 -16.21
N GLY A 116 -21.56 7.57 -15.01
CA GLY A 116 -20.83 6.32 -14.79
C GLY A 116 -21.41 5.17 -15.61
N ALA A 117 -22.73 4.96 -15.55
CA ALA A 117 -23.42 3.93 -16.31
C ALA A 117 -23.26 4.11 -17.84
N LYS A 118 -23.36 5.35 -18.33
CA LYS A 118 -23.16 5.66 -19.76
C LYS A 118 -21.74 5.31 -20.22
N LYS A 119 -20.70 5.66 -19.44
CA LYS A 119 -19.31 5.30 -19.74
C LYS A 119 -19.08 3.79 -19.71
N GLN A 120 -19.69 3.10 -18.75
CA GLN A 120 -19.64 1.64 -18.65
C GLN A 120 -20.28 0.98 -19.88
N GLN A 121 -21.48 1.42 -20.27
CA GLN A 121 -22.16 0.88 -21.45
C GLN A 121 -21.37 1.10 -22.73
N ARG A 122 -20.74 2.28 -22.90
CA ARG A 122 -19.87 2.57 -24.03
C ARG A 122 -18.62 1.70 -24.06
N PHE A 123 -18.05 1.39 -22.91
CA PHE A 123 -16.88 0.50 -22.82
C PHE A 123 -17.22 -0.96 -23.11
N CYS A 124 -18.42 -1.42 -22.72
CA CYS A 124 -18.88 -2.79 -22.99
C CYS A 124 -19.38 -3.01 -24.43
N SER A 125 -19.55 -1.94 -25.21
CA SER A 125 -20.10 -2.00 -26.56
C SER A 125 -18.99 -2.18 -27.60
N ASP A 126 -19.08 -3.26 -28.41
CA ASP A 126 -18.13 -3.51 -29.50
C ASP A 126 -18.19 -2.45 -30.63
N ASN A 127 -19.26 -1.64 -30.66
CA ASN A 127 -19.49 -0.60 -31.67
C ASN A 127 -18.98 0.80 -31.26
N GLU A 128 -18.42 0.95 -30.06
CA GLU A 128 -17.92 2.23 -29.54
C GLU A 128 -16.39 2.22 -29.47
N PRO A 129 -15.72 3.40 -29.62
CA PRO A 129 -14.27 3.45 -29.64
C PRO A 129 -13.63 3.37 -28.25
N LEU A 130 -14.41 3.43 -27.16
CA LEU A 130 -13.91 3.46 -25.78
C LEU A 130 -13.36 2.10 -25.37
N ASN A 131 -12.04 1.96 -25.32
CA ASN A 131 -11.36 0.70 -25.07
C ASN A 131 -10.40 0.73 -23.87
N VAL A 132 -10.27 1.86 -23.18
CA VAL A 132 -9.52 1.96 -21.91
C VAL A 132 -10.31 2.74 -20.87
N LEU A 133 -10.53 2.12 -19.70
CA LEU A 133 -11.06 2.79 -18.53
C LEU A 133 -9.98 2.96 -17.45
N SER A 134 -9.74 4.20 -17.04
CA SER A 134 -8.92 4.53 -15.88
C SER A 134 -9.80 4.57 -14.63
N CYS A 135 -9.87 3.44 -13.93
CA CYS A 135 -10.74 3.27 -12.76
C CYS A 135 -10.02 3.54 -11.44
N SER A 136 -10.78 4.01 -10.45
CA SER A 136 -10.37 3.96 -9.04
C SER A 136 -10.84 2.64 -8.39
N THR A 137 -11.00 2.61 -7.06
CA THR A 137 -11.60 1.47 -6.32
C THR A 137 -13.04 1.14 -6.75
N THR A 138 -13.65 1.93 -7.64
CA THR A 138 -14.99 1.73 -8.20
C THR A 138 -15.16 0.40 -8.93
N PHE A 139 -14.07 -0.18 -9.43
CA PHE A 139 -14.07 -1.45 -10.15
C PHE A 139 -13.58 -2.63 -9.31
N GLU A 140 -13.23 -2.39 -8.03
CA GLU A 140 -12.95 -3.48 -7.08
C GLU A 140 -14.24 -4.20 -6.70
N LEU A 141 -15.31 -3.46 -6.47
CA LEU A 141 -16.61 -3.97 -6.02
C LEU A 141 -17.66 -3.97 -7.15
N GLY A 142 -18.26 -5.15 -7.40
CA GLY A 142 -19.63 -5.32 -7.89
C GLY A 142 -20.06 -4.84 -9.29
N VAL A 143 -19.27 -4.01 -9.99
CA VAL A 143 -19.65 -3.55 -11.34
C VAL A 143 -19.39 -4.64 -12.37
N ASP A 144 -20.42 -5.02 -13.14
CA ASP A 144 -20.32 -5.98 -14.23
C ASP A 144 -19.98 -5.26 -15.54
N VAL A 145 -18.69 -5.21 -15.86
CA VAL A 145 -18.17 -4.75 -17.16
C VAL A 145 -17.94 -5.91 -18.13
N GLY A 146 -18.53 -7.06 -17.86
CA GLY A 146 -18.20 -8.28 -18.59
C GLY A 146 -16.76 -8.71 -18.32
N GLN A 147 -16.06 -9.16 -19.36
CA GLN A 147 -14.77 -9.84 -19.22
C GLN A 147 -13.67 -9.03 -19.89
N LEU A 148 -12.68 -8.61 -19.10
CA LEU A 148 -11.54 -7.84 -19.61
C LEU A 148 -10.46 -8.78 -20.18
N TYR A 149 -9.81 -8.35 -21.26
CA TYR A 149 -8.60 -9.00 -21.77
C TYR A 149 -7.38 -8.64 -20.93
N ALA A 150 -7.27 -7.38 -20.51
CA ALA A 150 -6.13 -6.87 -19.78
C ALA A 150 -6.53 -6.00 -18.59
N VAL A 151 -5.79 -6.12 -17.49
CA VAL A 151 -5.85 -5.24 -16.32
C VAL A 151 -4.47 -4.68 -16.05
N PHE A 152 -4.37 -3.35 -16.07
CA PHE A 152 -3.14 -2.63 -15.74
C PHE A 152 -3.26 -1.95 -14.37
N MET A 153 -2.42 -2.37 -13.42
CA MET A 153 -2.34 -1.78 -12.09
C MET A 153 -1.11 -0.86 -12.00
N ARG A 154 -1.34 0.45 -11.93
CA ARG A 154 -0.26 1.47 -11.84
C ARG A 154 0.61 1.35 -10.58
N ASN A 155 0.11 0.72 -9.52
CA ASN A 155 0.84 0.46 -8.28
C ASN A 155 0.44 -0.92 -7.76
N VAL A 156 1.31 -1.53 -6.93
CA VAL A 156 0.95 -2.71 -6.14
C VAL A 156 -0.25 -2.37 -5.24
N PRO A 157 -1.35 -3.13 -5.30
CA PRO A 157 -2.48 -2.93 -4.40
C PRO A 157 -2.06 -3.00 -2.92
N PRO A 158 -2.79 -2.35 -2.00
CA PRO A 158 -2.41 -2.34 -0.59
C PRO A 158 -2.44 -3.74 0.05
N THR A 159 -3.50 -4.51 -0.23
CA THR A 159 -3.68 -5.88 0.29
C THR A 159 -3.83 -6.91 -0.84
N VAL A 160 -3.68 -8.18 -0.47
CA VAL A 160 -3.94 -9.34 -1.32
C VAL A 160 -5.40 -9.35 -1.80
N ALA A 161 -6.35 -8.98 -0.94
CA ALA A 161 -7.77 -8.94 -1.30
C ALA A 161 -8.02 -7.96 -2.46
N ASN A 162 -7.42 -6.76 -2.41
CA ASN A 162 -7.53 -5.79 -3.49
C ASN A 162 -6.89 -6.32 -4.78
N TYR A 163 -5.74 -7.00 -4.67
CA TYR A 163 -5.08 -7.60 -5.84
C TYR A 163 -5.95 -8.66 -6.51
N VAL A 164 -6.49 -9.62 -5.75
CA VAL A 164 -7.36 -10.68 -6.27
C VAL A 164 -8.63 -10.10 -6.90
N GLN A 165 -9.25 -9.09 -6.28
CA GLN A 165 -10.44 -8.44 -6.82
C GLN A 165 -10.17 -7.68 -8.13
N ARG A 166 -9.01 -7.00 -8.24
CA ARG A 166 -8.63 -6.27 -9.45
C ARG A 166 -8.17 -7.19 -10.58
N SER A 167 -7.31 -8.15 -10.28
CA SER A 167 -6.77 -9.11 -11.26
C SER A 167 -7.85 -10.07 -11.78
N GLY A 168 -8.77 -10.50 -10.90
CA GLY A 168 -9.90 -11.38 -11.24
C GLY A 168 -10.97 -10.74 -12.17
N ARG A 169 -10.76 -9.50 -12.61
CA ARG A 169 -11.55 -8.86 -13.67
C ARG A 169 -11.11 -9.27 -15.08
N ALA A 170 -9.87 -9.75 -15.23
CA ALA A 170 -9.40 -10.33 -16.48
C ALA A 170 -9.66 -11.84 -16.55
N GLY A 171 -9.83 -12.39 -17.76
CA GLY A 171 -9.60 -13.82 -17.98
C GLY A 171 -10.76 -14.81 -17.78
N ARG A 172 -12.02 -14.40 -17.94
CA ARG A 172 -13.18 -15.31 -17.78
C ARG A 172 -13.67 -15.96 -19.09
N ARG A 173 -12.98 -15.76 -20.22
CA ARG A 173 -13.34 -16.25 -21.57
C ARG A 173 -12.35 -17.34 -21.99
N LEU A 174 -12.84 -18.43 -22.57
CA LEU A 174 -12.01 -19.53 -23.10
C LEU A 174 -11.15 -19.11 -24.33
N SER A 175 -11.46 -17.95 -24.93
CA SER A 175 -10.91 -17.54 -26.23
C SER A 175 -9.62 -16.70 -26.18
N ALA A 176 -9.17 -16.25 -25.00
CA ALA A 176 -7.97 -15.41 -24.89
C ALA A 176 -7.30 -15.52 -23.52
N ALA A 177 -5.96 -15.46 -23.50
CA ALA A 177 -5.18 -15.40 -22.28
C ALA A 177 -5.39 -14.05 -21.55
N ALA A 178 -5.65 -14.11 -20.25
CA ALA A 178 -5.78 -12.94 -19.39
C ALA A 178 -4.40 -12.29 -19.19
N PHE A 179 -4.30 -10.98 -19.39
CA PHE A 179 -3.06 -10.25 -19.11
C PHE A 179 -3.22 -9.30 -17.92
N VAL A 180 -2.52 -9.59 -16.83
CA VAL A 180 -2.52 -8.73 -15.63
C VAL A 180 -1.12 -8.17 -15.42
N LEU A 181 -0.97 -6.86 -15.54
CA LEU A 181 0.30 -6.17 -15.36
C LEU A 181 0.25 -5.27 -14.12
N THR A 182 1.12 -5.54 -13.15
CA THR A 182 1.31 -4.69 -11.97
C THR A 182 2.61 -3.91 -12.08
N PHE A 183 2.51 -2.59 -12.15
CA PHE A 183 3.66 -1.70 -12.20
C PHE A 183 4.17 -1.37 -10.80
N CYS A 184 5.29 -2.00 -10.42
CA CYS A 184 5.98 -1.74 -9.16
C CYS A 184 6.85 -0.48 -9.27
N ARG A 185 6.30 0.67 -8.89
CA ARG A 185 7.09 1.90 -8.66
C ARG A 185 8.19 1.66 -7.62
N SER A 186 9.26 2.47 -7.62
CA SER A 186 10.32 2.55 -6.59
C SER A 186 9.81 3.10 -5.25
N ARG A 187 8.69 2.53 -4.78
CA ARG A 187 8.09 2.77 -3.48
C ARG A 187 8.35 1.52 -2.66
N PRO A 188 8.88 1.64 -1.45
CA PRO A 188 9.26 0.48 -0.66
C PRO A 188 8.12 -0.54 -0.36
N HIS A 189 6.84 -0.13 -0.27
CA HIS A 189 5.68 -1.06 -0.31
C HIS A 189 5.71 -1.97 -1.54
N ASN A 190 5.87 -1.37 -2.72
CA ASN A 190 5.92 -2.09 -3.98
C ASN A 190 7.19 -2.95 -4.08
N LEU A 191 8.33 -2.47 -3.57
CA LEU A 191 9.59 -3.22 -3.57
C LEU A 191 9.51 -4.45 -2.65
N GLY A 192 8.85 -4.32 -1.48
CA GLY A 192 8.65 -5.45 -0.58
C GLY A 192 7.85 -6.60 -1.20
N TYR A 193 6.82 -6.28 -2.00
CA TYR A 193 6.09 -7.27 -2.79
C TYR A 193 6.81 -7.68 -4.07
N PHE A 194 7.69 -6.85 -4.64
CA PHE A 194 8.50 -7.21 -5.79
C PHE A 194 9.51 -8.32 -5.42
N ASP A 195 10.18 -8.16 -4.27
CA ASP A 195 11.13 -9.15 -3.75
C ASP A 195 10.45 -10.49 -3.38
N VAL A 196 9.17 -10.46 -3.00
CA VAL A 196 8.39 -11.66 -2.64
C VAL A 196 7.02 -11.65 -3.32
N THR A 197 7.04 -11.79 -4.65
CA THR A 197 5.84 -11.65 -5.49
C THR A 197 4.74 -12.66 -5.15
N GLU A 198 5.11 -13.87 -4.69
CA GLU A 198 4.17 -14.93 -4.32
C GLU A 198 3.20 -14.51 -3.19
N LYS A 199 3.66 -13.70 -2.22
CA LYS A 199 2.80 -13.23 -1.11
C LYS A 199 1.60 -12.42 -1.60
N LEU A 200 1.73 -11.72 -2.73
CA LEU A 200 0.64 -10.93 -3.31
C LEU A 200 -0.32 -11.80 -4.13
N ILE A 201 0.20 -12.81 -4.84
CA ILE A 201 -0.58 -13.64 -5.78
C ILE A 201 -1.27 -14.80 -5.06
N ALA A 202 -0.56 -15.50 -4.19
CA ALA A 202 -1.03 -16.68 -3.45
C ALA A 202 -1.31 -16.38 -1.96
N GLY A 203 -1.30 -15.10 -1.56
CA GLY A 203 -1.57 -14.70 -0.19
C GLY A 203 -2.98 -15.08 0.29
N LYS A 204 -3.14 -15.28 1.60
CA LYS A 204 -4.44 -15.58 2.21
C LYS A 204 -5.23 -14.29 2.44
N VAL A 205 -6.47 -14.24 1.98
CA VAL A 205 -7.40 -13.15 2.27
C VAL A 205 -8.04 -13.41 3.64
N GLN A 206 -7.87 -12.48 4.58
CA GLN A 206 -8.51 -12.57 5.89
C GLN A 206 -9.99 -12.15 5.83
N PRO A 207 -10.88 -12.79 6.60
CA PRO A 207 -12.29 -12.40 6.65
C PRO A 207 -12.45 -11.02 7.31
N PRO A 208 -13.29 -10.13 6.74
CA PRO A 208 -13.54 -8.83 7.33
C PRO A 208 -14.26 -8.99 8.69
N ARG A 209 -13.87 -8.18 9.67
CA ARG A 209 -14.55 -8.13 10.97
C ARG A 209 -15.49 -6.92 11.00
N VAL A 210 -16.75 -7.16 11.34
CA VAL A 210 -17.78 -6.11 11.40
C VAL A 210 -18.10 -5.80 12.87
N ARG A 211 -18.08 -4.52 13.23
CA ARG A 211 -18.51 -4.06 14.55
C ARG A 211 -19.94 -3.52 14.46
N ILE A 212 -20.85 -4.17 15.18
CA ILE A 212 -22.28 -3.84 15.18
C ILE A 212 -22.59 -2.63 16.08
N HIS A 213 -21.78 -2.39 17.11
CA HIS A 213 -22.00 -1.34 18.11
C HIS A 213 -21.37 0.00 17.71
N ASN A 214 -22.04 0.76 16.82
CA ASN A 214 -21.61 2.10 16.39
C ASN A 214 -22.80 3.07 16.32
N ASN A 215 -22.86 4.05 17.23
CA ASN A 215 -24.00 4.98 17.32
C ASN A 215 -24.15 5.90 16.12
N ARG A 216 -23.04 6.32 15.50
CA ARG A 216 -23.08 7.19 14.30
C ARG A 216 -23.78 6.46 13.15
N ILE A 217 -23.50 5.17 12.97
CA ILE A 217 -24.14 4.30 11.98
C ILE A 217 -25.57 3.98 12.41
N ALA A 218 -25.76 3.51 13.65
CA ALA A 218 -27.05 3.11 14.18
C ALA A 218 -28.10 4.23 14.08
N ARG A 219 -27.73 5.47 14.41
CA ARG A 219 -28.59 6.65 14.24
C ARG A 219 -29.09 6.84 12.81
N ARG A 220 -28.23 6.65 11.80
CA ARG A 220 -28.64 6.79 10.39
C ARG A 220 -29.63 5.69 9.99
N HIS A 221 -29.40 4.47 10.47
CA HIS A 221 -30.35 3.38 10.30
C HIS A 221 -31.66 3.67 11.04
N LEU A 222 -31.62 4.29 12.23
CA LEU A 222 -32.80 4.73 12.97
C LEU A 222 -33.61 5.72 12.13
N HIS A 223 -32.99 6.76 11.57
CA HIS A 223 -33.68 7.70 10.68
C HIS A 223 -34.29 6.99 9.45
N SER A 224 -33.63 5.97 8.93
CA SER A 224 -34.14 5.18 7.79
C SER A 224 -35.38 4.38 8.18
N VAL A 225 -35.40 3.77 9.36
CA VAL A 225 -36.57 3.07 9.91
C VAL A 225 -37.72 4.04 10.10
N VAL A 226 -37.45 5.20 10.71
CA VAL A 226 -38.43 6.26 10.95
C VAL A 226 -39.06 6.75 9.65
N LEU A 227 -38.25 7.12 8.66
CA LEU A 227 -38.74 7.58 7.36
C LEU A 227 -39.49 6.48 6.60
N SER A 228 -38.96 5.24 6.60
CA SER A 228 -39.63 4.09 5.98
C SER A 228 -41.00 3.85 6.60
N ARG A 229 -41.11 3.93 7.93
CA ARG A 229 -42.38 3.75 8.64
C ARG A 229 -43.35 4.89 8.35
N PHE A 230 -42.88 6.12 8.46
CA PHE A 230 -43.66 7.33 8.13
C PHE A 230 -44.28 7.23 6.74
N TRP A 231 -43.48 6.93 5.73
CA TRP A 231 -44.02 6.84 4.38
C TRP A 231 -44.97 5.66 4.16
N ARG A 232 -44.69 4.48 4.73
CA ARG A 232 -45.63 3.34 4.62
C ARG A 232 -46.98 3.63 5.27
N SER A 233 -46.98 4.36 6.39
CA SER A 233 -48.19 4.64 7.16
C SER A 233 -49.00 5.82 6.63
N PHE A 234 -48.34 6.88 6.17
CA PHE A 234 -49.00 8.15 5.84
C PHE A 234 -48.96 8.52 4.35
N HIS A 235 -48.00 7.97 3.59
CA HIS A 235 -47.80 8.30 2.19
C HIS A 235 -47.40 7.08 1.32
N PRO A 236 -48.17 5.98 1.33
CA PRO A 236 -47.86 4.79 0.53
C PRO A 236 -47.82 5.06 -0.98
N GLU A 237 -48.46 6.13 -1.46
CA GLU A 237 -48.40 6.61 -2.84
C GLU A 237 -46.98 7.01 -3.28
N LEU A 238 -46.11 7.40 -2.34
CA LEU A 238 -44.70 7.69 -2.62
C LEU A 238 -43.89 6.43 -2.94
N PHE A 239 -44.44 5.24 -2.64
CA PHE A 239 -43.83 3.94 -2.91
C PHE A 239 -44.50 3.20 -4.09
N ASN A 240 -45.77 3.49 -4.41
CA ASN A 240 -46.59 2.71 -5.37
C ASN A 240 -47.48 3.56 -6.33
N GLY A 241 -47.04 4.75 -6.78
CA GLY A 241 -47.84 5.61 -7.65
C GLY A 241 -47.58 5.44 -9.17
N PRO A 242 -48.60 5.14 -10.02
CA PRO A 242 -48.48 5.13 -11.48
C PRO A 242 -48.58 6.52 -12.14
N GLU A 243 -48.63 7.60 -11.35
CA GLU A 243 -48.68 8.98 -11.87
C GLU A 243 -47.55 9.85 -11.28
N ASN A 244 -46.74 10.41 -12.17
CA ASN A 244 -45.52 11.18 -11.93
C ASN A 244 -45.62 12.48 -11.08
N ARG A 245 -46.64 12.67 -10.23
CA ARG A 245 -46.95 13.99 -9.65
C ARG A 245 -46.77 14.16 -8.14
N ARG A 246 -46.38 13.12 -7.40
CA ARG A 246 -45.97 13.25 -5.99
C ARG A 246 -44.83 12.28 -5.73
N ARG A 247 -43.60 12.67 -6.04
CA ARG A 247 -42.41 11.84 -5.81
C ARG A 247 -41.72 12.33 -4.54
N GLY A 248 -40.99 11.47 -3.84
CA GLY A 248 -40.10 11.86 -2.74
C GLY A 248 -38.98 12.78 -3.25
N ILE A 249 -39.31 14.01 -3.58
CA ILE A 249 -38.41 15.05 -4.04
C ILE A 249 -38.31 16.16 -3.00
N VAL A 250 -37.23 16.92 -3.11
CA VAL A 250 -36.92 18.03 -2.20
C VAL A 250 -38.06 19.06 -2.12
N GLN A 251 -38.74 19.34 -3.22
CA GLN A 251 -39.82 20.33 -3.26
C GLN A 251 -40.93 20.05 -2.24
N TRP A 252 -41.53 18.87 -2.30
CA TRP A 252 -42.60 18.46 -1.37
C TRP A 252 -42.09 18.39 0.08
N PHE A 253 -40.87 17.88 0.27
CA PHE A 253 -40.35 17.62 1.61
C PHE A 253 -39.98 18.90 2.38
N PHE A 254 -39.53 19.95 1.68
CA PHE A 254 -38.96 21.16 2.32
C PHE A 254 -39.55 22.51 1.86
N PHE A 255 -40.18 22.59 0.68
CA PHE A 255 -40.54 23.87 0.04
C PHE A 255 -42.05 24.14 -0.11
N GLU A 256 -42.94 23.16 0.04
CA GLU A 256 -44.40 23.33 -0.13
C GLU A 256 -45.12 23.53 1.22
N PRO A 257 -45.35 24.77 1.69
CA PRO A 257 -46.18 25.02 2.88
C PRO A 257 -47.68 24.88 2.55
N PRO A 258 -48.57 24.64 3.54
CA PRO A 258 -48.34 24.64 4.99
C PRO A 258 -47.95 23.28 5.61
N GLU A 259 -47.90 22.20 4.82
CA GLU A 259 -47.66 20.82 5.26
C GLU A 259 -46.45 20.22 4.52
N THR A 260 -45.25 20.64 4.91
CA THR A 260 -44.02 20.04 4.36
C THR A 260 -43.81 18.64 4.95
N GLY A 261 -43.13 17.76 4.21
CA GLY A 261 -42.78 16.41 4.71
C GLY A 261 -42.05 16.43 6.06
N ALA A 262 -41.12 17.38 6.26
CA ALA A 262 -40.43 17.56 7.54
C ALA A 262 -41.38 17.90 8.70
N LYS A 263 -42.43 18.71 8.44
CA LYS A 263 -43.47 19.04 9.43
C LYS A 263 -44.29 17.82 9.80
N LEU A 264 -44.77 17.10 8.80
CA LEU A 264 -45.60 15.91 9.00
C LEU A 264 -44.86 14.83 9.81
N ILE A 265 -43.55 14.66 9.57
CA ILE A 265 -42.71 13.76 10.37
C ILE A 265 -42.59 14.24 11.81
N TYR A 266 -42.33 15.54 12.02
CA TYR A 266 -42.23 16.10 13.37
C TYR A 266 -43.53 15.89 14.15
N ASP A 267 -44.67 16.28 13.56
CA ASP A 267 -45.99 16.17 14.19
C ASP A 267 -46.32 14.71 14.53
N TRP A 268 -46.01 13.77 13.64
CA TRP A 268 -46.16 12.34 13.88
C TRP A 268 -45.26 11.81 15.01
N LEU A 269 -43.99 12.23 15.05
CA LEU A 269 -43.06 11.79 16.10
C LEU A 269 -43.45 12.31 17.49
N GLN A 270 -44.13 13.45 17.58
CA GLN A 270 -44.67 13.96 18.84
C GLN A 270 -45.78 13.06 19.40
N THR A 271 -46.50 12.29 18.59
CA THR A 271 -47.52 11.34 19.07
C THR A 271 -46.91 10.07 19.68
N ARG A 272 -45.58 9.91 19.65
CA ARG A 272 -44.84 8.74 20.17
C ARG A 272 -45.43 7.40 19.72
N PRO A 273 -45.44 7.13 18.40
CA PRO A 273 -46.02 5.91 17.82
C PRO A 273 -45.41 4.64 18.45
N GLU A 274 -46.27 3.87 19.13
CA GLU A 274 -45.89 2.65 19.86
C GLU A 274 -45.39 1.54 18.93
N ASP A 275 -45.93 1.46 17.72
CA ASP A 275 -45.52 0.51 16.70
C ASP A 275 -44.09 0.79 16.19
N LEU A 276 -43.74 2.07 15.98
CA LEU A 276 -42.38 2.50 15.66
C LEU A 276 -41.43 2.16 16.83
N TYR A 277 -41.84 2.43 18.06
CA TYR A 277 -41.03 2.16 19.25
C TYR A 277 -40.68 0.66 19.39
N ARG A 278 -41.66 -0.23 19.18
CA ARG A 278 -41.41 -1.69 19.13
C ARG A 278 -40.49 -2.08 17.98
N GLU A 279 -40.64 -1.46 16.82
CA GLU A 279 -39.81 -1.75 15.64
C GLU A 279 -38.34 -1.35 15.88
N ILE A 280 -38.08 -0.16 16.42
CA ILE A 280 -36.70 0.28 16.72
C ILE A 280 -36.07 -0.55 17.85
N LYS A 281 -36.83 -0.92 18.90
CA LYS A 281 -36.34 -1.83 19.95
C LYS A 281 -36.02 -3.25 19.46
N ARG A 282 -36.73 -3.72 18.42
CA ARG A 282 -36.45 -5.01 17.78
C ARG A 282 -35.19 -4.97 16.91
N ILE A 283 -34.93 -3.84 16.24
CA ILE A 283 -33.85 -3.72 15.25
C ILE A 283 -32.50 -3.44 15.92
N PHE A 284 -32.47 -2.65 16.99
CA PHE A 284 -31.22 -2.20 17.62
C PHE A 284 -30.91 -2.95 18.92
N PRO A 285 -29.63 -3.24 19.21
CA PRO A 285 -29.20 -3.80 20.50
C PRO A 285 -29.58 -2.89 21.69
N PRO A 286 -29.80 -3.44 22.91
CA PRO A 286 -30.17 -2.67 24.09
C PRO A 286 -29.20 -1.53 24.43
N GLU A 287 -27.90 -1.73 24.24
CA GLU A 287 -26.86 -0.74 24.53
C GLU A 287 -26.97 0.49 23.62
N ILE A 288 -27.33 0.29 22.35
CA ILE A 288 -27.58 1.36 21.38
C ILE A 288 -28.87 2.10 21.73
N ALA A 289 -29.90 1.36 22.17
CA ALA A 289 -31.19 1.94 22.54
C ALA A 289 -31.07 2.87 23.75
N GLU A 290 -30.24 2.50 24.74
CA GLU A 290 -29.92 3.35 25.89
C GLU A 290 -29.15 4.60 25.46
N GLU A 291 -28.07 4.44 24.68
CA GLU A 291 -27.20 5.56 24.30
C GLU A 291 -27.89 6.58 23.38
N LEU A 292 -28.75 6.13 22.45
CA LEU A 292 -29.57 7.01 21.61
C LEU A 292 -30.85 7.50 22.34
N GLY A 293 -31.09 7.04 23.57
CA GLY A 293 -32.19 7.51 24.40
C GLY A 293 -33.57 7.17 23.85
N PHE A 294 -33.79 5.94 23.36
CA PHE A 294 -35.04 5.50 22.75
C PHE A 294 -36.24 5.66 23.70
N ASP A 295 -36.08 5.28 24.96
CA ASP A 295 -37.15 5.38 25.97
C ASP A 295 -37.54 6.83 26.27
N SER A 296 -36.57 7.74 26.20
CA SER A 296 -36.76 9.17 26.41
C SER A 296 -37.20 9.94 25.16
N TRP A 297 -37.20 9.31 23.99
CA TRP A 297 -37.43 9.93 22.67
C TRP A 297 -36.49 11.12 22.34
N LYS A 298 -35.36 11.25 23.05
CA LYS A 298 -34.38 12.34 22.85
C LYS A 298 -33.80 12.41 21.43
N TRP A 299 -33.72 11.27 20.73
CA TRP A 299 -33.24 11.19 19.36
C TRP A 299 -34.11 11.97 18.36
N VAL A 300 -35.39 12.24 18.67
CA VAL A 300 -36.30 12.98 17.78
C VAL A 300 -35.76 14.38 17.49
N ASP A 301 -35.33 15.10 18.53
CA ASP A 301 -34.78 16.46 18.39
C ASP A 301 -33.52 16.50 17.53
N GLU A 302 -32.76 15.39 17.48
CA GLU A 302 -31.60 15.29 16.60
C GLU A 302 -32.01 15.15 15.13
N LEU A 303 -33.10 14.43 14.83
CA LEU A 303 -33.63 14.30 13.48
C LEU A 303 -34.35 15.58 13.03
N VAL A 304 -35.32 16.04 13.82
CA VAL A 304 -36.16 17.21 13.51
C VAL A 304 -36.68 17.84 14.80
N LYS A 305 -36.45 19.15 14.93
CA LYS A 305 -36.89 19.94 16.09
C LYS A 305 -37.68 21.17 15.64
N LYS A 306 -38.60 21.61 16.49
CA LYS A 306 -39.49 22.76 16.25
C LYS A 306 -38.67 23.97 15.74
N PRO A 307 -39.15 24.68 14.70
CA PRO A 307 -38.46 25.83 14.11
C PRO A 307 -38.27 26.99 15.11
N GLN A 308 -37.25 27.82 14.87
CA GLN A 308 -37.21 29.18 15.44
C GLN A 308 -38.12 30.07 14.60
N GLU A 309 -39.15 30.67 15.21
CA GLU A 309 -40.05 31.58 14.52
C GLU A 309 -39.29 32.85 14.10
N THR A 310 -39.18 33.07 12.79
CA THR A 310 -38.87 34.39 12.21
C THR A 310 -40.05 34.82 11.35
N ALA A 311 -40.26 36.13 11.23
CA ALA A 311 -41.52 36.76 10.82
C ALA A 311 -42.07 36.37 9.43
N GLU A 312 -41.33 35.62 8.60
CA GLU A 312 -41.72 35.32 7.21
C GLU A 312 -41.57 33.84 6.80
N GLU A 313 -40.86 32.96 7.55
CA GLU A 313 -40.57 31.57 7.11
C GLU A 313 -40.39 30.53 8.25
N ILE A 314 -40.71 29.25 7.97
CA ILE A 314 -40.50 28.10 8.87
C ILE A 314 -39.19 27.39 8.53
N LEU A 315 -38.15 27.57 9.36
CA LEU A 315 -36.86 26.85 9.28
C LEU A 315 -36.76 25.84 10.43
N TRP A 316 -36.83 24.55 10.08
CA TRP A 316 -36.71 23.46 11.06
C TRP A 316 -35.31 23.43 11.71
N GLU A 317 -35.23 22.89 12.93
CA GLU A 317 -33.96 22.56 13.61
C GLU A 317 -33.67 21.04 13.51
N GLY A 318 -32.49 20.61 13.96
CA GLY A 318 -32.02 19.22 13.81
C GLY A 318 -31.43 18.94 12.43
N ARG A 319 -31.18 17.66 12.12
CA ARG A 319 -30.54 17.23 10.87
C ARG A 319 -31.36 17.56 9.62
N LEU A 320 -32.68 17.38 9.68
CA LEU A 320 -33.57 17.81 8.58
C LEU A 320 -33.59 19.33 8.42
N GLY A 321 -33.51 20.06 9.53
CA GLY A 321 -33.43 21.52 9.54
C GLY A 321 -32.17 22.08 8.89
N ILE A 322 -31.01 21.49 9.17
CA ILE A 322 -29.73 21.84 8.52
C ILE A 322 -29.83 21.59 7.01
N ALA A 323 -30.36 20.43 6.61
CA ALA A 323 -30.54 20.08 5.21
C ALA A 323 -31.51 21.04 4.48
N GLN A 324 -32.61 21.43 5.14
CA GLN A 324 -33.55 22.44 4.61
C GLN A 324 -32.87 23.81 4.42
N SER A 325 -32.11 24.26 5.43
CA SER A 325 -31.46 25.56 5.41
C SER A 325 -30.44 25.67 4.26
N GLU A 326 -29.71 24.59 3.98
CA GLU A 326 -28.77 24.52 2.87
C GLU A 326 -29.49 24.70 1.52
N LEU A 327 -30.60 23.99 1.31
CA LEU A 327 -31.37 24.08 0.07
C LEU A 327 -31.97 25.47 -0.12
N ARG A 328 -32.51 26.07 0.96
CA ARG A 328 -33.18 27.37 0.91
C ARG A 328 -32.18 28.48 0.64
N SER A 329 -31.03 28.44 1.31
CA SER A 329 -29.88 29.28 1.02
C SER A 329 -29.53 29.30 -0.46
N GLU A 330 -29.34 28.11 -1.04
CA GLU A 330 -28.93 27.97 -2.43
C GLU A 330 -30.02 28.46 -3.38
N TYR A 331 -31.28 28.16 -3.07
CA TYR A 331 -32.44 28.65 -3.82
C TYR A 331 -32.53 30.18 -3.82
N ASP A 332 -32.38 30.81 -2.65
CA ASP A 332 -32.46 32.27 -2.47
C ASP A 332 -31.30 33.00 -3.17
N GLU A 333 -30.10 32.40 -3.19
CA GLU A 333 -28.95 32.90 -3.94
C GLU A 333 -29.23 32.95 -5.43
N TYR A 334 -29.82 31.89 -5.99
CA TYR A 334 -30.22 31.89 -7.40
C TYR A 334 -31.39 32.84 -7.66
N GLU A 335 -32.32 33.01 -6.72
CA GLU A 335 -33.39 34.01 -6.85
C GLU A 335 -32.84 35.44 -6.87
N LYS A 336 -31.84 35.75 -6.02
CA LYS A 336 -31.13 37.03 -6.06
C LYS A 336 -30.37 37.20 -7.37
N LEU A 337 -29.67 36.17 -7.84
CA LEU A 337 -28.97 36.20 -9.13
C LEU A 337 -29.92 36.49 -10.30
N GLN A 338 -31.12 35.89 -10.28
CA GLN A 338 -32.18 36.12 -11.25
C GLN A 338 -32.64 37.58 -11.28
N LYS A 339 -32.78 38.22 -10.10
CA LYS A 339 -33.16 39.63 -9.94
C LYS A 339 -32.03 40.59 -10.33
N GLU A 340 -30.79 40.31 -9.92
CA GLU A 340 -29.63 41.20 -10.12
C GLU A 340 -29.02 41.10 -11.52
N ARG A 341 -29.13 39.94 -12.19
CA ARG A 341 -28.53 39.68 -13.50
C ARG A 341 -29.52 38.99 -14.44
N PRO A 342 -30.37 39.75 -15.16
CA PRO A 342 -31.37 39.20 -16.09
C PRO A 342 -30.76 38.31 -17.18
N LYS A 343 -29.51 38.55 -17.60
CA LYS A 343 -28.79 37.70 -18.57
C LYS A 343 -28.55 36.26 -18.09
N LEU A 344 -28.57 36.03 -16.77
CA LEU A 344 -28.39 34.70 -16.16
C LEU A 344 -29.72 34.11 -15.67
N TYR A 345 -30.87 34.68 -16.06
CA TYR A 345 -32.19 34.20 -15.64
C TYR A 345 -32.39 32.72 -15.93
N ASN A 346 -32.10 32.29 -17.16
CA ASN A 346 -32.28 30.89 -17.58
C ASN A 346 -31.39 29.93 -16.78
N LEU A 347 -30.17 30.36 -16.42
CA LEU A 347 -29.25 29.60 -15.57
C LEU A 347 -29.79 29.48 -14.15
N ALA A 348 -30.18 30.60 -13.55
CA ALA A 348 -30.73 30.64 -12.20
C ALA A 348 -32.01 29.80 -12.10
N GLU A 349 -32.90 29.89 -13.08
CA GLU A 349 -34.15 29.14 -13.12
C GLU A 349 -33.91 27.64 -13.32
N ALA A 350 -32.96 27.24 -14.18
CA ALA A 350 -32.58 25.84 -14.35
C ALA A 350 -32.00 25.23 -13.05
N GLN A 351 -31.15 25.97 -12.33
CA GLN A 351 -30.59 25.50 -11.05
C GLN A 351 -31.66 25.42 -9.97
N LYS A 352 -32.54 26.43 -9.84
CA LYS A 352 -33.69 26.41 -8.91
C LYS A 352 -34.60 25.21 -9.15
N LYS A 353 -34.91 24.91 -10.42
CA LYS A 353 -35.69 23.73 -10.81
C LYS A 353 -34.98 22.43 -10.40
N ARG A 354 -33.68 22.31 -10.66
CA ARG A 354 -32.87 21.14 -10.28
C ARG A 354 -32.85 20.89 -8.76
N ILE A 355 -32.75 21.96 -7.96
CA ILE A 355 -32.81 21.87 -6.49
C ILE A 355 -34.15 21.28 -6.04
N ARG A 356 -35.26 21.79 -6.60
CA ARG A 356 -36.63 21.37 -6.25
C ARG A 356 -36.93 19.94 -6.67
N GLU A 357 -36.50 19.54 -7.87
CA GLU A 357 -36.78 18.23 -8.46
C GLU A 357 -35.81 17.12 -8.00
N ARG A 358 -34.83 17.44 -7.14
CA ARG A 358 -33.86 16.47 -6.63
C ARG A 358 -34.54 15.39 -5.80
N GLN A 359 -34.10 14.14 -5.97
CA GLN A 359 -34.54 13.00 -5.15
C GLN A 359 -34.17 13.20 -3.67
N ILE A 360 -35.16 13.03 -2.78
CA ILE A 360 -34.98 13.32 -1.34
C ILE A 360 -34.05 12.32 -0.66
N LEU A 361 -34.12 11.03 -1.04
CA LEU A 361 -33.31 9.99 -0.41
C LEU A 361 -31.82 10.20 -0.68
N ASP A 362 -31.46 10.45 -1.94
CA ASP A 362 -30.09 10.75 -2.35
C ASP A 362 -29.58 12.02 -1.66
N PHE A 363 -30.44 13.05 -1.59
CA PHE A 363 -30.12 14.28 -0.89
C PHE A 363 -29.86 14.05 0.61
N LEU A 364 -30.76 13.38 1.32
CA LEU A 364 -30.61 13.09 2.76
C LEU A 364 -29.42 12.16 3.06
N ALA A 365 -29.14 11.19 2.18
CA ALA A 365 -27.96 10.32 2.29
C ALA A 365 -26.65 11.11 2.14
N SER A 366 -26.59 12.03 1.16
CA SER A 366 -25.41 12.88 0.95
C SER A 366 -25.14 13.86 2.11
N ARG A 367 -26.15 14.17 2.94
CA ARG A 367 -26.05 15.05 4.12
C ARG A 367 -25.99 14.28 5.43
N ASN A 368 -25.66 12.98 5.38
CA ASN A 368 -25.48 12.12 6.55
C ASN A 368 -26.72 11.99 7.45
N VAL A 369 -27.91 12.27 6.89
CA VAL A 369 -29.19 11.99 7.56
C VAL A 369 -29.51 10.50 7.42
N LEU A 370 -29.25 9.93 6.24
CA LEU A 370 -29.43 8.52 5.93
C LEU A 370 -28.09 7.82 5.66
N PRO A 371 -28.04 6.47 5.74
CA PRO A 371 -26.87 5.70 5.29
C PRO A 371 -26.64 5.91 3.79
N LYS A 372 -25.37 6.00 3.39
CA LYS A 372 -24.93 5.97 1.98
C LYS A 372 -24.09 4.70 1.77
N TYR A 373 -23.96 4.23 0.53
CA TYR A 373 -23.08 3.09 0.19
C TYR A 373 -21.61 3.35 0.58
N GLY A 374 -21.23 4.62 0.79
CA GLY A 374 -19.97 5.00 1.44
C GLY A 374 -20.16 5.24 2.95
N PHE A 375 -19.19 4.76 3.73
CA PHE A 375 -19.14 4.92 5.19
C PHE A 375 -18.75 6.30 5.78
N PRO A 376 -18.31 7.36 5.05
CA PRO A 376 -17.82 8.54 5.75
C PRO A 376 -18.90 9.21 6.60
N VAL A 377 -18.49 9.68 7.78
CA VAL A 377 -19.43 10.18 8.77
C VAL A 377 -19.71 11.67 8.59
N ASP A 378 -18.66 12.41 8.23
CA ASP A 378 -18.67 13.87 8.18
C ASP A 378 -18.35 14.30 6.74
N VAL A 379 -19.26 14.00 5.81
CA VAL A 379 -19.09 14.29 4.36
C VAL A 379 -19.43 15.74 4.04
N VAL A 380 -18.59 16.39 3.25
CA VAL A 380 -18.80 17.71 2.67
C VAL A 380 -18.60 17.69 1.15
N SER A 381 -19.30 18.60 0.46
CA SER A 381 -19.25 18.70 -0.99
C SER A 381 -18.43 19.90 -1.46
N LEU A 382 -17.81 19.79 -2.64
CA LEU A 382 -17.30 20.92 -3.42
C LEU A 382 -18.30 21.25 -4.53
N LYS A 383 -19.07 22.34 -4.35
CA LYS A 383 -20.09 22.78 -5.31
C LYS A 383 -19.45 23.47 -6.52
N LEU A 384 -19.73 22.96 -7.70
CA LEU A 384 -19.24 23.50 -8.97
C LEU A 384 -20.13 24.66 -9.43
N GLN A 385 -19.50 25.78 -9.86
CA GLN A 385 -20.15 26.93 -10.48
C GLN A 385 -19.91 26.96 -11.99
N SER A 386 -20.22 25.85 -12.69
CA SER A 386 -20.14 25.74 -14.15
C SER A 386 -21.45 25.23 -14.74
N THR A 387 -21.81 25.71 -15.93
CA THR A 387 -22.97 25.26 -16.72
C THR A 387 -22.65 24.16 -17.71
N ASP A 388 -21.37 23.88 -17.92
CA ASP A 388 -20.95 22.90 -18.92
C ASP A 388 -21.46 21.50 -18.56
N GLU A 389 -21.73 20.69 -19.58
CA GLU A 389 -22.22 19.31 -19.44
C GLU A 389 -21.30 18.47 -18.53
N TRP A 390 -19.98 18.61 -18.67
CA TRP A 390 -19.00 17.87 -17.86
C TRP A 390 -19.16 18.09 -16.36
N ALA A 391 -19.58 19.29 -15.92
CA ALA A 391 -19.72 19.64 -14.51
C ALA A 391 -21.02 19.10 -13.91
N GLN A 392 -22.04 18.86 -14.74
CA GLN A 392 -23.32 18.28 -14.31
C GLN A 392 -23.21 16.78 -14.06
N GLU A 393 -22.25 16.13 -14.71
CA GLU A 393 -21.93 14.70 -14.59
C GLU A 393 -21.08 14.35 -13.35
N ILE A 394 -20.82 15.30 -12.45
CA ILE A 394 -19.90 15.11 -11.30
C ILE A 394 -20.58 15.44 -9.96
N GLU A 395 -20.34 14.61 -8.96
CA GLU A 395 -20.55 14.87 -7.54
C GLU A 395 -19.23 14.79 -6.76
N LEU A 396 -18.80 15.93 -6.20
CA LEU A 396 -17.53 16.05 -5.49
C LEU A 396 -17.69 15.98 -3.97
N ASP A 397 -18.08 14.80 -3.47
CA ASP A 397 -18.23 14.52 -2.04
C ASP A 397 -16.94 13.94 -1.43
N ARG A 398 -16.51 14.47 -0.28
CA ARG A 398 -15.36 13.97 0.49
C ARG A 398 -15.61 13.98 1.98
N ASP A 399 -14.99 13.06 2.70
CA ASP A 399 -14.87 13.14 4.16
C ASP A 399 -14.19 14.47 4.54
N LEU A 400 -14.72 15.18 5.52
CA LEU A 400 -14.30 16.53 5.90
C LEU A 400 -12.81 16.55 6.27
N ARG A 401 -12.28 15.50 6.90
CA ARG A 401 -10.85 15.39 7.22
C ARG A 401 -9.99 15.43 5.97
N MET A 402 -10.41 14.77 4.90
CA MET A 402 -9.72 14.79 3.60
C MET A 402 -9.98 16.10 2.86
N ALA A 403 -11.21 16.61 2.88
CA ALA A 403 -11.63 17.84 2.23
C ALA A 403 -10.85 19.06 2.74
N LEU A 404 -10.46 19.07 4.02
CA LEU A 404 -9.57 20.07 4.59
C LEU A 404 -8.24 20.21 3.83
N SER A 405 -7.76 19.17 3.13
CA SER A 405 -6.53 19.22 2.33
C SER A 405 -6.79 19.29 0.81
N GLU A 406 -7.82 18.59 0.32
CA GLU A 406 -8.12 18.52 -1.13
C GLU A 406 -8.98 19.70 -1.62
N TYR A 407 -9.90 20.17 -0.78
CA TYR A 407 -10.86 21.23 -1.11
C TYR A 407 -10.54 22.55 -0.41
N ALA A 408 -9.47 22.63 0.37
CA ALA A 408 -9.03 23.91 0.93
C ALA A 408 -8.88 24.98 -0.18
N PRO A 409 -9.31 26.23 0.07
CA PRO A 409 -9.25 27.28 -0.93
C PRO A 409 -7.84 27.43 -1.52
N GLY A 410 -7.78 27.56 -2.85
CA GLY A 410 -6.53 27.60 -3.62
C GLY A 410 -6.06 26.24 -4.15
N CYS A 411 -6.60 25.11 -3.65
CA CYS A 411 -6.27 23.78 -4.16
C CYS A 411 -6.90 23.51 -5.53
N THR A 412 -6.24 22.66 -6.32
CA THR A 412 -6.73 22.21 -7.63
C THR A 412 -6.89 20.69 -7.64
N LEU A 413 -7.96 20.23 -8.28
CA LEU A 413 -8.26 18.80 -8.47
C LEU A 413 -8.66 18.51 -9.91
N VAL A 414 -8.58 17.24 -10.31
CA VAL A 414 -9.02 16.77 -11.62
C VAL A 414 -10.31 15.96 -11.43
N ALA A 415 -11.35 16.27 -12.22
CA ALA A 415 -12.62 15.55 -12.25
C ALA A 415 -13.24 15.62 -13.66
N ASN A 416 -13.75 14.50 -14.17
CA ASN A 416 -14.26 14.30 -15.54
C ASN A 416 -13.31 14.84 -16.63
N GLY A 417 -12.01 14.60 -16.47
CA GLY A 417 -10.99 15.09 -17.41
C GLY A 417 -10.78 16.60 -17.41
N LYS A 418 -11.29 17.32 -16.40
CA LYS A 418 -11.15 18.78 -16.24
C LYS A 418 -10.46 19.14 -14.92
N VAL A 419 -9.75 20.26 -14.91
CA VAL A 419 -9.19 20.85 -13.68
C VAL A 419 -10.21 21.79 -13.07
N VAL A 420 -10.45 21.60 -11.77
CA VAL A 420 -11.35 22.39 -10.93
C VAL A 420 -10.54 23.02 -9.81
N ARG A 421 -10.81 24.30 -9.50
CA ARG A 421 -10.13 25.02 -8.42
C ARG A 421 -11.11 25.36 -7.30
N SER A 422 -10.78 24.95 -6.08
CA SER A 422 -11.53 25.38 -4.89
C SER A 422 -11.26 26.87 -4.61
N TYR A 423 -12.31 27.65 -4.42
CA TYR A 423 -12.23 29.12 -4.34
C TYR A 423 -12.78 29.68 -3.02
N ALA A 424 -13.84 29.09 -2.47
CA ALA A 424 -14.53 29.61 -1.31
C ALA A 424 -15.04 28.48 -0.39
N LEU A 425 -15.24 28.81 0.89
CA LEU A 425 -16.06 28.01 1.79
C LEU A 425 -17.55 28.26 1.51
N GLU A 426 -18.36 27.20 1.56
CA GLU A 426 -19.80 27.29 1.38
C GLU A 426 -20.46 28.01 2.55
N ARG A 427 -21.44 28.88 2.28
CA ARG A 427 -22.09 29.70 3.31
C ARG A 427 -23.59 29.40 3.46
N ILE A 428 -23.96 29.28 4.74
CA ILE A 428 -25.28 29.35 5.38
C ILE A 428 -25.87 30.77 5.63
N PRO A 429 -26.77 31.43 4.86
CA PRO A 429 -27.44 32.64 5.33
C PRO A 429 -28.09 32.39 6.71
N GLY A 430 -27.81 33.29 7.66
CA GLY A 430 -28.25 33.14 9.05
C GLY A 430 -27.47 32.12 9.90
N LYS A 431 -26.56 31.33 9.31
CA LYS A 431 -25.74 30.33 10.01
C LYS A 431 -24.26 30.61 9.86
N ALA A 432 -23.60 30.97 10.95
CA ALA A 432 -22.14 31.09 10.98
C ALA A 432 -21.47 29.72 10.88
N TRP A 433 -20.23 29.67 10.38
CA TRP A 433 -19.41 28.46 10.52
C TRP A 433 -19.04 28.26 11.99
N PRO A 434 -18.96 27.01 12.46
CA PRO A 434 -18.33 26.73 13.75
C PRO A 434 -16.89 27.24 13.74
N GLU A 435 -16.55 28.06 14.73
CA GLU A 435 -15.23 28.66 14.87
C GLU A 435 -14.77 28.53 16.32
N TYR A 436 -13.50 28.16 16.48
CA TYR A 436 -12.89 27.91 17.78
C TYR A 436 -11.52 28.56 17.84
N ARG A 437 -11.20 29.11 19.02
CA ARG A 437 -9.84 29.54 19.33
C ARG A 437 -9.05 28.30 19.75
N PHE A 438 -7.83 28.15 19.26
CA PHE A 438 -6.96 27.04 19.64
C PHE A 438 -5.52 27.48 19.93
N ALA A 439 -4.84 26.63 20.70
CA ALA A 439 -3.40 26.70 20.94
C ALA A 439 -2.84 25.28 21.06
N ILE A 440 -1.68 25.06 20.45
CA ILE A 440 -0.94 23.79 20.51
C ILE A 440 0.26 24.02 21.42
N CYS A 441 0.36 23.25 22.51
CA CYS A 441 1.48 23.37 23.42
C CYS A 441 2.79 22.98 22.74
N LYS A 442 3.83 23.83 22.80
CA LYS A 442 5.14 23.55 22.22
C LYS A 442 5.89 22.44 22.95
N GLN A 443 5.72 22.35 24.27
CA GLN A 443 6.39 21.36 25.10
C GLN A 443 5.74 19.97 25.02
N CYS A 444 4.43 19.94 24.82
CA CYS A 444 3.60 18.79 25.11
C CYS A 444 2.87 18.23 23.88
N GLY A 445 2.68 19.06 22.85
CA GLY A 445 1.96 18.71 21.62
C GLY A 445 0.44 18.64 21.79
N LYS A 446 -0.09 18.75 23.01
CA LYS A 446 -1.54 18.71 23.27
C LYS A 446 -2.27 19.89 22.63
N PHE A 447 -3.42 19.58 22.04
CA PHE A 447 -4.29 20.55 21.40
C PHE A 447 -5.35 21.07 22.37
N HIS A 448 -5.31 22.37 22.62
CA HIS A 448 -6.28 23.06 23.45
C HIS A 448 -7.19 23.91 22.56
N ARG A 449 -8.49 23.85 22.82
CA ARG A 449 -9.46 24.76 22.22
C ARG A 449 -10.43 25.32 23.24
N SER A 450 -10.99 26.47 22.90
CA SER A 450 -12.14 27.05 23.58
C SER A 450 -13.45 26.41 23.09
N ARG A 451 -14.55 26.66 23.82
CA ARG A 451 -15.90 26.26 23.40
C ARG A 451 -16.44 27.09 22.22
N THR A 452 -15.97 28.33 22.08
CA THR A 452 -16.39 29.31 21.07
C THR A 452 -15.19 30.14 20.60
N ALA A 453 -15.27 30.77 19.43
CA ALA A 453 -14.21 31.62 18.89
C ALA A 453 -13.72 32.73 19.82
N GLU A 454 -14.61 33.26 20.68
CA GLU A 454 -14.32 34.33 21.64
C GLU A 454 -14.00 33.79 23.04
N GLY A 455 -14.15 32.49 23.27
CA GLY A 455 -13.87 31.86 24.55
C GLY A 455 -12.38 31.77 24.87
N ASP A 456 -12.07 31.77 26.15
CA ASP A 456 -10.70 31.60 26.62
C ASP A 456 -10.22 30.15 26.47
N ILE A 457 -8.95 30.03 26.13
CA ILE A 457 -8.20 28.79 26.24
C ILE A 457 -7.59 28.74 27.64
N ARG A 458 -7.43 27.55 28.22
CA ARG A 458 -6.68 27.39 29.48
C ARG A 458 -5.35 28.14 29.40
N SER A 459 -5.03 28.89 30.44
CA SER A 459 -3.78 29.67 30.54
C SER A 459 -2.55 28.78 30.69
N ILE A 460 -2.71 27.61 31.31
CA ILE A 460 -1.65 26.65 31.60
C ILE A 460 -2.05 25.29 31.01
N CYS A 461 -1.12 24.69 30.26
CA CYS A 461 -1.24 23.32 29.79
C CYS A 461 -1.06 22.35 30.97
N GLU A 462 -1.62 21.15 30.89
CA GLU A 462 -1.41 20.08 31.89
C GLU A 462 0.06 19.70 32.11
N CYS A 463 0.94 20.06 31.18
CA CYS A 463 2.38 19.88 31.33
C CYS A 463 3.08 20.99 32.14
N GLY A 464 2.35 22.01 32.61
CA GLY A 464 2.88 23.18 33.30
C GLY A 464 3.29 24.33 32.38
N GLN A 465 3.36 24.14 31.06
CA GLN A 465 3.68 25.21 30.11
C GLN A 465 2.58 26.28 30.05
N SER A 466 2.98 27.55 30.09
CA SER A 466 2.06 28.66 29.81
C SER A 466 1.66 28.67 28.33
N LEU A 467 0.36 28.76 28.07
CA LEU A 467 -0.23 28.92 26.74
C LEU A 467 -0.51 30.39 26.40
N GLN A 468 -0.20 31.32 27.31
CA GLN A 468 -0.36 32.76 27.07
C GLN A 468 0.90 33.41 26.47
N SER A 469 2.07 32.79 26.63
CA SER A 469 3.32 33.29 26.03
C SER A 469 3.55 32.67 24.63
N THR A 470 4.05 33.48 23.69
CA THR A 470 4.42 33.01 22.34
C THR A 470 5.53 31.97 22.36
N GLU A 471 6.40 31.97 23.37
CA GLU A 471 7.49 30.99 23.50
C GLU A 471 6.99 29.57 23.85
N GLY A 472 5.83 29.46 24.51
CA GLY A 472 5.25 28.19 24.98
C GLY A 472 4.32 27.49 24.00
N VAL A 473 4.02 28.13 22.87
CA VAL A 473 2.99 27.69 21.92
C VAL A 473 3.61 27.39 20.56
N LEU A 474 3.31 26.21 20.00
CA LEU A 474 3.77 25.82 18.66
C LEU A 474 2.97 26.55 17.57
N LEU A 475 1.64 26.56 17.73
CA LEU A 475 0.71 27.19 16.81
C LEU A 475 -0.54 27.63 17.58
N GLN A 476 -1.06 28.82 17.27
CA GLN A 476 -2.30 29.34 17.84
C GLN A 476 -3.05 30.21 16.83
N GLY A 477 -4.35 30.34 17.06
CA GLY A 477 -5.22 31.21 16.27
C GLY A 477 -6.66 30.76 16.38
N ASN A 478 -7.46 31.14 15.38
CA ASN A 478 -8.82 30.66 15.22
C ASN A 478 -8.85 29.66 14.07
N PHE A 479 -9.45 28.49 14.29
CA PHE A 479 -9.79 27.59 13.19
C PHE A 479 -11.29 27.62 12.91
N VAL A 480 -11.62 27.55 11.64
CA VAL A 480 -12.98 27.48 11.12
C VAL A 480 -13.23 26.07 10.63
N GLU A 481 -14.37 25.51 11.01
CA GLU A 481 -14.84 24.23 10.50
C GLU A 481 -15.72 24.46 9.26
N PRO A 482 -15.32 23.98 8.07
CA PRO A 482 -16.11 24.16 6.86
C PRO A 482 -17.26 23.14 6.79
N ALA A 483 -18.11 23.13 7.82
CA ALA A 483 -19.21 22.18 8.01
C ALA A 483 -20.24 22.19 6.87
N TYR A 484 -20.32 23.29 6.11
CA TYR A 484 -21.24 23.45 4.99
C TYR A 484 -20.61 23.06 3.63
N GLY A 485 -19.29 22.82 3.60
CA GLY A 485 -18.54 22.46 2.40
C GLY A 485 -17.82 23.62 1.71
N PHE A 486 -17.58 23.45 0.42
CA PHE A 486 -16.71 24.31 -0.39
C PHE A 486 -17.39 24.65 -1.72
N ARG A 487 -16.91 25.70 -2.39
CA ARG A 487 -17.44 26.15 -3.67
C ARG A 487 -16.34 26.66 -4.61
N THR A 488 -16.55 26.50 -5.91
CA THR A 488 -15.66 27.00 -6.96
C THR A 488 -16.06 28.40 -7.44
N TYR A 489 -15.27 28.98 -8.34
CA TYR A 489 -15.51 30.29 -8.91
C TYR A 489 -16.13 30.20 -10.31
N LEU A 490 -17.15 31.03 -10.56
CA LEU A 490 -17.81 31.12 -11.85
C LEU A 490 -16.81 31.50 -12.97
N ASN A 491 -16.72 30.65 -14.01
CA ASN A 491 -15.95 30.83 -15.25
C ASN A 491 -14.42 30.57 -15.20
N GLU A 492 -13.85 30.04 -14.12
CA GLU A 492 -12.42 29.64 -14.09
C GLU A 492 -12.20 28.11 -14.09
N ASP A 493 -13.26 27.31 -13.98
CA ASP A 493 -13.20 25.84 -13.97
C ASP A 493 -13.30 25.25 -15.39
N GLY A 494 -12.86 24.00 -15.56
CA GLY A 494 -13.03 23.27 -16.84
C GLY A 494 -11.80 23.27 -17.75
N GLN A 495 -10.64 23.68 -17.23
CA GLN A 495 -9.37 23.65 -17.97
C GLN A 495 -8.94 22.21 -18.25
N VAL A 496 -8.28 21.96 -19.38
CA VAL A 496 -7.75 20.65 -19.70
C VAL A 496 -6.50 20.40 -18.83
N PRO A 497 -6.38 19.22 -18.19
CA PRO A 497 -5.19 18.86 -17.42
C PRO A 497 -3.92 18.94 -18.28
N VAL A 498 -2.88 19.55 -17.73
CA VAL A 498 -1.51 19.50 -18.27
C VAL A 498 -0.71 18.40 -17.58
N GLU A 499 0.49 18.08 -18.06
CA GLU A 499 1.36 17.05 -17.44
C GLU A 499 1.86 17.42 -16.02
N VAL A 500 1.60 18.65 -15.57
CA VAL A 500 1.93 19.12 -14.23
C VAL A 500 0.87 18.66 -13.23
N ARG A 501 1.32 18.04 -12.15
CA ARG A 501 0.45 17.56 -11.07
C ARG A 501 -0.28 18.75 -10.39
N PRO A 502 -1.60 18.67 -10.15
CA PRO A 502 -2.35 19.70 -9.43
C PRO A 502 -1.75 20.03 -8.06
N GLN A 503 -1.75 21.31 -7.69
CA GLN A 503 -1.29 21.78 -6.39
C GLN A 503 -2.29 21.38 -5.30
N ARG A 504 -1.78 20.67 -4.29
CA ARG A 504 -2.49 20.35 -3.04
C ARG A 504 -1.85 21.13 -1.90
N THR A 505 -2.64 21.55 -0.92
CA THR A 505 -2.06 22.00 0.36
C THR A 505 -1.48 20.81 1.14
N PHE A 506 -0.46 21.08 1.94
CA PHE A 506 0.31 20.10 2.72
C PHE A 506 -0.58 19.28 3.69
N PRO A 507 -0.13 18.09 4.14
CA PRO A 507 -0.95 17.16 4.89
C PRO A 507 -1.48 17.79 6.19
N THR A 508 -2.78 17.64 6.42
CA THR A 508 -3.44 17.94 7.68
C THR A 508 -2.82 17.11 8.81
N ARG A 509 -2.62 17.72 9.98
CA ARG A 509 -2.14 17.00 11.18
C ARG A 509 -3.29 16.69 12.12
N VAL A 510 -3.27 15.49 12.68
CA VAL A 510 -4.22 15.07 13.71
C VAL A 510 -3.60 15.26 15.08
N TYR A 511 -4.34 15.92 15.96
CA TYR A 511 -3.95 16.14 17.34
C TYR A 511 -4.98 15.53 18.28
N PHE A 512 -4.50 14.98 19.39
CA PHE A 512 -5.37 14.59 20.49
C PHE A 512 -5.69 15.80 21.36
N SER A 513 -6.98 15.98 21.67
CA SER A 513 -7.44 17.07 22.52
C SER A 513 -7.79 16.59 23.93
N HIS A 514 -8.84 15.77 24.09
CA HIS A 514 -9.35 15.33 25.39
C HIS A 514 -10.23 14.07 25.24
N TYR A 515 -10.62 13.46 26.37
CA TYR A 515 -11.65 12.43 26.40
C TYR A 515 -13.01 13.06 26.73
N ASN A 516 -14.07 12.57 26.08
CA ASN A 516 -15.43 13.06 26.26
C ASN A 516 -16.20 12.24 27.31
N TRP A 517 -17.11 12.90 28.05
CA TRP A 517 -18.05 12.41 29.08
C TRP A 517 -18.22 10.88 29.28
N ALA A 518 -17.25 10.23 29.93
CA ALA A 518 -17.40 8.93 30.58
C ALA A 518 -16.47 8.88 31.81
N GLU A 519 -16.75 7.99 32.77
CA GLU A 519 -15.75 7.63 33.78
C GLU A 519 -14.47 7.17 33.06
N GLU A 520 -13.34 7.77 33.37
CA GLU A 520 -12.07 7.40 32.74
C GLU A 520 -11.77 5.94 33.07
N GLU A 521 -11.77 5.06 32.05
CA GLU A 521 -11.25 3.69 32.24
C GLU A 521 -9.84 3.80 32.83
N PRO A 522 -9.52 3.06 33.90
CA PRO A 522 -8.21 3.13 34.51
C PRO A 522 -7.15 2.65 33.53
N PHE A 523 -5.93 3.17 33.67
CA PHE A 523 -4.79 2.61 32.96
C PHE A 523 -4.55 1.18 33.42
N LEU A 524 -4.40 0.29 32.45
CA LEU A 524 -3.97 -1.08 32.67
C LEU A 524 -2.47 -1.17 32.44
N ILE A 525 -1.77 -1.93 33.27
CA ILE A 525 -0.35 -2.23 33.06
C ILE A 525 -0.25 -3.34 31.99
N GLU A 526 0.60 -3.13 30.98
CA GLU A 526 0.90 -4.13 29.96
C GLU A 526 1.97 -5.11 30.48
N GLY A 527 1.69 -6.41 30.30
CA GLY A 527 2.61 -7.46 30.72
C GLY A 527 2.84 -7.49 32.24
N VAL A 528 3.99 -8.02 32.65
CA VAL A 528 4.45 -8.10 34.03
C VAL A 528 5.80 -7.37 34.11
N PRO A 529 5.80 -6.07 34.45
CA PRO A 529 7.02 -5.26 34.48
C PRO A 529 8.09 -5.83 35.41
N ASP A 530 9.30 -6.02 34.89
CA ASP A 530 10.47 -6.33 35.72
C ASP A 530 10.93 -5.08 36.50
N LYS A 531 10.90 -5.18 37.83
CA LYS A 531 11.34 -4.13 38.76
C LYS A 531 12.80 -3.68 38.54
N ILE A 532 13.66 -4.55 37.99
CA ILE A 532 15.08 -4.25 37.78
C ILE A 532 15.29 -3.34 36.56
N THR A 533 14.52 -3.55 35.49
CA THR A 533 14.61 -2.71 34.28
C THR A 533 13.92 -1.36 34.44
N GLY A 534 12.93 -1.29 35.35
CA GLY A 534 12.12 -0.09 35.56
C GLY A 534 11.27 0.32 34.36
N ILE A 535 11.10 -0.57 33.37
CA ILE A 535 10.28 -0.33 32.19
C ILE A 535 8.84 -0.74 32.50
N GLU A 536 7.90 0.20 32.38
CA GLU A 536 6.48 -0.06 32.54
C GLU A 536 5.71 0.63 31.39
N ILE A 537 4.82 -0.12 30.76
CA ILE A 537 3.89 0.42 29.77
C ILE A 537 2.48 0.38 30.36
N GLN A 538 1.86 1.54 30.46
CA GLN A 538 0.44 1.66 30.82
C GLN A 538 -0.37 1.91 29.55
N LYS A 539 -1.45 1.17 29.37
CA LYS A 539 -2.37 1.30 28.24
C LYS A 539 -3.76 1.69 28.71
N ARG A 540 -4.41 2.56 27.95
CA ARG A 540 -5.82 2.91 28.14
C ARG A 540 -6.50 3.02 26.80
N TYR A 541 -7.59 2.27 26.65
CA TYR A 541 -8.46 2.38 25.50
C TYR A 541 -9.65 3.28 25.86
N SER A 542 -10.13 4.07 24.91
CA SER A 542 -11.37 4.82 25.06
C SER A 542 -12.04 5.02 23.71
N ARG A 543 -13.36 4.91 23.68
CA ARG A 543 -14.21 5.24 22.51
C ARG A 543 -14.59 6.72 22.42
N TYR A 544 -14.18 7.49 23.41
CA TYR A 544 -14.57 8.89 23.59
C TYR A 544 -13.39 9.85 23.39
N GLY A 545 -12.34 9.41 22.68
CA GLY A 545 -11.20 10.26 22.37
C GLY A 545 -11.58 11.33 21.34
N VAL A 546 -11.38 12.59 21.69
CA VAL A 546 -11.62 13.75 20.82
C VAL A 546 -10.32 14.13 20.11
N LEU A 547 -10.36 14.05 18.78
CA LEU A 547 -9.25 14.31 17.88
C LEU A 547 -9.57 15.53 17.02
N VAL A 548 -8.57 16.34 16.71
CA VAL A 548 -8.71 17.52 15.86
C VAL A 548 -7.78 17.39 14.67
N VAL A 549 -8.35 17.45 13.46
CA VAL A 549 -7.58 17.62 12.22
C VAL A 549 -7.42 19.10 11.97
N LEU A 550 -6.19 19.57 11.82
CA LEU A 550 -5.89 20.95 11.46
C LEU A 550 -5.14 21.00 10.13
N ASN A 551 -5.61 21.82 9.19
CA ASN A 551 -4.82 22.28 8.06
C ASN A 551 -4.18 23.63 8.43
N PRO A 552 -2.86 23.65 8.70
CA PRO A 552 -2.16 24.87 9.06
C PRO A 552 -1.88 25.79 7.85
N GLY A 553 -2.22 25.35 6.63
CA GLY A 553 -1.91 26.06 5.39
C GLY A 553 -0.41 26.04 5.05
N PRO A 554 0.00 26.61 3.90
CA PRO A 554 1.41 26.70 3.54
C PRO A 554 2.22 27.53 4.56
N SER A 555 3.37 26.99 5.00
CA SER A 555 4.26 27.60 6.00
C SER A 555 3.60 27.85 7.37
N ASP A 556 2.57 27.07 7.72
CA ASP A 556 1.84 27.17 9.00
C ASP A 556 1.20 28.55 9.29
N ARG A 557 0.87 29.30 8.24
CA ARG A 557 0.26 30.64 8.35
C ARG A 557 -1.25 30.68 8.13
N GLY A 558 -1.88 29.56 7.80
CA GLY A 558 -3.33 29.46 7.57
C GLY A 558 -3.79 30.04 6.23
N PHE A 559 -5.04 30.50 6.22
CA PHE A 559 -5.79 30.97 5.06
C PHE A 559 -6.35 32.37 5.32
N TRP A 560 -6.35 33.21 4.29
CA TRP A 560 -7.17 34.42 4.26
C TRP A 560 -8.59 33.98 3.95
N LEU A 561 -9.57 34.37 4.78
CA LEU A 561 -10.98 34.06 4.59
C LEU A 561 -11.84 35.32 4.67
N CYS A 562 -12.79 35.46 3.75
CA CYS A 562 -13.86 36.46 3.81
C CYS A 562 -15.08 35.89 4.56
N PRO A 563 -15.46 36.44 5.73
CA PRO A 563 -16.64 35.97 6.45
C PRO A 563 -17.96 36.31 5.74
N PHE A 564 -17.94 37.26 4.80
CA PHE A 564 -19.14 37.68 4.08
C PHE A 564 -19.48 36.75 2.90
N CYS A 565 -18.51 36.46 2.01
CA CYS A 565 -18.75 35.70 0.79
C CYS A 565 -18.06 34.32 0.74
N GLY A 566 -17.31 33.93 1.78
CA GLY A 566 -16.62 32.64 1.84
C GLY A 566 -15.32 32.54 1.05
N TYR A 567 -14.97 33.54 0.22
CA TYR A 567 -13.71 33.54 -0.53
C TYR A 567 -12.51 33.24 0.38
N GLY A 568 -11.65 32.33 -0.06
CA GLY A 568 -10.44 31.99 0.65
C GLY A 568 -9.22 31.83 -0.25
N ASP A 569 -8.03 32.08 0.30
CA ASP A 569 -6.76 31.77 -0.34
C ASP A 569 -5.67 31.53 0.70
N ALA A 570 -4.60 30.82 0.34
CA ALA A 570 -3.50 30.55 1.26
C ALA A 570 -2.78 31.85 1.69
N VAL A 571 -2.36 31.95 2.96
CA VAL A 571 -1.65 33.13 3.48
C VAL A 571 -0.24 33.30 2.88
N ALA A 572 0.28 32.28 2.20
CA ALA A 572 1.47 32.43 1.36
C ALA A 572 1.29 33.49 0.25
N ALA A 573 0.05 33.72 -0.21
CA ALA A 573 -0.28 34.84 -1.09
C ALA A 573 -0.34 36.17 -0.31
N ARG A 574 0.05 37.28 -0.96
CA ARG A 574 -0.15 38.63 -0.39
C ARG A 574 -1.62 38.82 -0.03
N ARG A 575 -1.91 39.45 1.10
CA ARG A 575 -3.29 39.75 1.53
C ARG A 575 -4.08 40.36 0.36
N PRO A 576 -5.15 39.70 -0.12
CA PRO A 576 -5.92 40.22 -1.24
C PRO A 576 -6.53 41.58 -0.91
N LYS A 577 -6.20 42.62 -1.69
CA LYS A 577 -6.77 43.98 -1.50
C LYS A 577 -8.26 44.04 -1.86
N SER A 578 -8.66 43.24 -2.84
CA SER A 578 -10.05 43.06 -3.28
C SER A 578 -10.25 41.62 -3.73
N HIS A 579 -11.47 41.13 -3.66
CA HIS A 579 -11.85 39.81 -4.14
C HIS A 579 -13.28 39.84 -4.67
N ARG A 580 -13.64 38.82 -5.43
CA ARG A 580 -15.00 38.62 -5.93
C ARG A 580 -15.71 37.54 -5.13
N THR A 581 -17.03 37.63 -5.06
CA THR A 581 -17.87 36.53 -4.60
C THR A 581 -17.73 35.33 -5.54
N PRO A 582 -18.15 34.12 -5.13
CA PRO A 582 -18.18 32.94 -6.01
C PRO A 582 -18.93 33.17 -7.35
N TRP A 583 -19.87 34.12 -7.39
CA TRP A 583 -20.66 34.48 -8.58
C TRP A 583 -20.05 35.62 -9.42
N GLY A 584 -18.83 36.05 -9.10
CA GLY A 584 -18.08 37.05 -9.85
C GLY A 584 -18.44 38.52 -9.55
N THR A 585 -19.27 38.80 -8.54
CA THR A 585 -19.55 40.18 -8.09
C THR A 585 -18.44 40.69 -7.17
N PRO A 586 -18.04 41.98 -7.22
CA PRO A 586 -17.08 42.53 -6.26
C PRO A 586 -17.59 42.43 -4.82
N CYS A 587 -16.77 41.89 -3.92
CA CYS A 587 -17.13 41.77 -2.51
C CYS A 587 -16.50 42.91 -1.68
N LYS A 588 -17.28 43.50 -0.77
CA LYS A 588 -16.81 44.54 0.18
C LYS A 588 -16.36 43.96 1.52
N GLY A 589 -16.42 42.64 1.70
CA GLY A 589 -16.06 41.96 2.94
C GLY A 589 -14.57 42.09 3.25
N LYS A 590 -14.22 42.15 4.54
CA LYS A 590 -12.83 42.22 5.00
C LYS A 590 -12.25 40.83 5.19
N MET A 591 -11.05 40.59 4.67
CA MET A 591 -10.32 39.33 4.88
C MET A 591 -9.77 39.27 6.30
N ARG A 592 -9.92 38.11 6.95
CA ARG A 592 -9.25 37.75 8.21
C ARG A 592 -8.42 36.47 8.02
N GLN A 593 -7.42 36.29 8.87
CA GLN A 593 -6.59 35.09 8.88
C GLN A 593 -7.25 34.03 9.75
N VAL A 594 -7.40 32.82 9.23
CA VAL A 594 -7.96 31.67 9.94
C VAL A 594 -7.20 30.39 9.57
N PHE A 595 -7.32 29.38 10.40
CA PHE A 595 -6.95 28.01 10.07
C PHE A 595 -8.19 27.23 9.66
N LEU A 596 -8.03 26.13 8.92
CA LEU A 596 -9.14 25.22 8.64
C LEU A 596 -8.95 23.98 9.51
N GLY A 597 -10.00 23.54 10.20
CA GLY A 597 -9.92 22.38 11.07
C GLY A 597 -11.26 21.68 11.21
N HIS A 598 -11.23 20.48 11.80
CA HIS A 598 -12.41 19.71 12.10
C HIS A 598 -12.16 18.84 13.33
N GLU A 599 -13.09 18.87 14.28
CA GLU A 599 -13.07 17.99 15.44
C GLU A 599 -13.91 16.74 15.18
N PHE A 600 -13.34 15.58 15.48
CA PHE A 600 -14.03 14.30 15.39
C PHE A 600 -13.73 13.44 16.62
N GLN A 601 -14.69 12.58 16.97
CA GLN A 601 -14.51 11.61 18.03
C GLN A 601 -14.16 10.25 17.41
N GLY A 602 -13.18 9.57 18.00
CA GLY A 602 -12.75 8.25 17.55
C GLY A 602 -12.31 7.36 18.70
N ASP A 603 -12.13 6.08 18.37
CA ASP A 603 -11.48 5.13 19.26
C ASP A 603 -10.00 5.48 19.36
N VAL A 604 -9.51 5.54 20.60
CA VAL A 604 -8.15 5.94 20.95
C VAL A 604 -7.55 4.92 21.88
N LEU A 605 -6.28 4.59 21.66
CA LEU A 605 -5.42 3.85 22.57
C LEU A 605 -4.26 4.75 22.99
N GLU A 606 -4.22 5.09 24.26
CA GLU A 606 -3.13 5.84 24.88
C GLU A 606 -2.14 4.87 25.52
N LEU A 607 -0.88 4.93 25.12
CA LEU A 607 0.24 4.15 25.62
C LEU A 607 1.24 5.06 26.32
N ARG A 608 1.37 4.93 27.65
CA ARG A 608 2.34 5.68 28.46
C ARG A 608 3.53 4.80 28.77
N PHE A 609 4.71 5.30 28.47
CA PHE A 609 5.97 4.59 28.65
C PHE A 609 6.74 5.21 29.82
N HIS A 610 7.04 4.39 30.81
CA HIS A 610 7.83 4.74 31.99
C HIS A 610 9.14 3.94 31.99
N GLY A 611 10.20 4.54 32.54
CA GLY A 611 11.51 3.91 32.68
C GLY A 611 12.66 4.81 32.21
N THR A 612 13.88 4.44 32.59
CA THR A 612 15.11 5.16 32.25
C THR A 612 15.61 4.86 30.84
N ALA A 613 15.09 3.80 30.21
CA ALA A 613 15.43 3.39 28.84
C ALA A 613 14.93 4.37 27.76
N PHE A 614 14.09 5.34 28.11
CA PHE A 614 13.48 6.28 27.17
C PHE A 614 13.99 7.70 27.37
N ASP A 615 14.72 8.24 26.39
CA ASP A 615 14.99 9.67 26.34
C ASP A 615 13.70 10.44 26.02
N LYS A 616 13.24 11.20 27.02
CA LYS A 616 12.01 11.98 26.94
C LYS A 616 12.18 13.23 26.08
N SER A 617 13.40 13.61 25.70
CA SER A 617 13.69 14.79 24.89
C SER A 617 13.76 14.49 23.39
N ASP A 618 14.15 13.27 23.00
CA ASP A 618 14.34 12.89 21.59
C ASP A 618 13.01 12.73 20.83
N GLN A 619 12.56 13.82 20.19
CA GLN A 619 11.37 13.80 19.35
C GLN A 619 11.44 12.81 18.17
N GLY A 620 12.63 12.60 17.60
CA GLY A 620 12.83 11.67 16.49
C GLY A 620 12.57 10.23 16.91
N PHE A 621 13.07 9.82 18.09
CA PHE A 621 12.78 8.52 18.68
C PHE A 621 11.27 8.27 18.83
N TRP A 622 10.53 9.21 19.43
CA TRP A 622 9.10 9.04 19.68
C TRP A 622 8.27 8.94 18.39
N LEU A 623 8.58 9.76 17.38
CA LEU A 623 7.95 9.65 16.07
C LEU A 623 8.28 8.31 15.40
N SER A 624 9.50 7.81 15.60
CA SER A 624 9.97 6.52 15.05
C SER A 624 9.27 5.33 15.70
N ILE A 625 9.14 5.29 17.03
CA ILE A 625 8.43 4.20 17.73
C ILE A 625 6.92 4.24 17.44
N THR A 626 6.30 5.41 17.32
CA THR A 626 4.90 5.51 16.87
C THR A 626 4.74 4.95 15.45
N ALA A 627 5.64 5.29 14.53
CA ALA A 627 5.62 4.74 13.17
C ALA A 627 5.82 3.21 13.16
N ALA A 628 6.70 2.70 14.03
CA ALA A 628 7.00 1.28 14.17
C ALA A 628 5.81 0.50 14.72
N LEU A 629 5.16 1.00 15.79
CA LEU A 629 3.96 0.38 16.37
C LEU A 629 2.81 0.34 15.37
N LEU A 630 2.62 1.40 14.57
CA LEU A 630 1.60 1.40 13.52
C LEU A 630 1.93 0.42 12.38
N ALA A 631 3.20 0.31 11.98
CA ALA A 631 3.64 -0.68 10.98
C ALA A 631 3.52 -2.12 11.51
N GLY A 632 3.89 -2.33 12.78
CA GLY A 632 3.72 -3.60 13.48
C GLY A 632 2.25 -3.99 13.63
N ALA A 633 1.37 -3.05 13.95
CA ALA A 633 -0.07 -3.28 14.05
C ALA A 633 -0.67 -3.65 12.69
N ALA A 634 -0.27 -2.95 11.62
CA ALA A 634 -0.69 -3.29 10.26
C ALA A 634 -0.26 -4.71 9.89
N LYS A 635 0.99 -5.10 10.18
CA LYS A 635 1.54 -6.42 9.87
C LYS A 635 0.96 -7.55 10.73
N ALA A 636 0.91 -7.38 12.05
CA ALA A 636 0.47 -8.41 12.99
C ALA A 636 -1.03 -8.69 12.88
N LEU A 637 -1.82 -7.63 12.71
CA LEU A 637 -3.28 -7.72 12.76
C LEU A 637 -3.95 -7.67 11.38
N ASP A 638 -3.15 -7.64 10.30
CA ASP A 638 -3.58 -7.48 8.91
C ASP A 638 -4.55 -6.29 8.76
N ILE A 639 -4.11 -5.14 9.29
CA ILE A 639 -4.85 -3.88 9.24
C ILE A 639 -4.24 -3.04 8.12
N GLU A 640 -5.07 -2.43 7.28
CA GLU A 640 -4.59 -1.49 6.28
C GLU A 640 -3.83 -0.35 6.96
N ARG A 641 -2.63 -0.02 6.49
CA ARG A 641 -1.75 0.92 7.19
C ARG A 641 -2.35 2.32 7.33
N ASP A 642 -3.24 2.69 6.42
CA ASP A 642 -3.97 3.97 6.41
C ASP A 642 -5.22 3.98 7.31
N ASP A 643 -5.65 2.84 7.84
CA ASP A 643 -6.83 2.72 8.72
C ASP A 643 -6.52 3.00 10.19
N ILE A 644 -5.23 3.07 10.54
CA ILE A 644 -4.72 3.45 11.86
C ILE A 644 -3.69 4.57 11.74
N ASP A 645 -3.71 5.49 12.69
CA ASP A 645 -2.74 6.58 12.75
C ASP A 645 -2.40 6.91 14.20
N GLY A 646 -1.40 7.77 14.43
CA GLY A 646 -0.93 8.03 15.78
C GLY A 646 -0.28 9.40 15.96
N THR A 647 -0.33 9.89 17.20
CA THR A 647 0.30 11.16 17.61
C THR A 647 1.02 10.99 18.94
N VAL A 648 2.00 11.85 19.20
CA VAL A 648 2.84 11.82 20.40
C VAL A 648 2.47 12.98 21.31
N LEU A 649 2.26 12.69 22.59
CA LEU A 649 2.06 13.66 23.66
C LEU A 649 3.23 13.62 24.65
N GLN A 650 3.59 14.77 25.21
CA GLN A 650 4.61 14.91 26.23
C GLN A 650 4.03 15.59 27.47
N PHE A 651 4.11 14.98 28.65
CA PHE A 651 3.61 15.57 29.89
C PHE A 651 4.79 15.99 30.78
N ALA A 652 5.17 17.26 30.71
CA ALA A 652 6.09 17.83 31.68
C ALA A 652 5.45 17.93 33.08
N GLY A 653 6.21 17.63 34.12
CA GLY A 653 5.72 17.43 35.49
C GLY A 653 5.42 15.98 35.85
N ALA A 654 4.81 15.19 34.95
CA ALA A 654 4.52 13.77 35.21
C ALA A 654 5.65 12.83 34.75
N GLY A 655 6.57 13.32 33.91
CA GLY A 655 7.81 12.61 33.60
C GLY A 655 7.65 11.42 32.65
N TYR A 656 6.65 11.39 31.78
CA TYR A 656 6.53 10.36 30.73
C TYR A 656 6.08 10.97 29.38
N ARG A 657 6.32 10.24 28.29
CA ARG A 657 5.67 10.50 27.00
C ARG A 657 4.59 9.46 26.74
N SER A 658 3.60 9.87 25.98
CA SER A 658 2.44 9.06 25.65
C SER A 658 2.27 9.00 24.13
N ILE A 659 1.99 7.81 23.62
CA ILE A 659 1.63 7.59 22.22
C ILE A 659 0.13 7.38 22.18
N VAL A 660 -0.56 8.19 21.39
CA VAL A 660 -1.99 8.10 21.18
C VAL A 660 -2.22 7.52 19.79
N LEU A 661 -2.56 6.23 19.73
CA LEU A 661 -3.00 5.57 18.51
C LEU A 661 -4.50 5.76 18.35
N PHE A 662 -4.98 5.97 17.14
CA PHE A 662 -6.41 6.13 16.88
C PHE A 662 -6.83 5.50 15.56
N ASP A 663 -8.11 5.12 15.50
CA ASP A 663 -8.73 4.67 14.26
C ASP A 663 -8.85 5.83 13.29
N ASN A 664 -8.28 5.65 12.11
CA ASN A 664 -8.35 6.63 11.04
C ASN A 664 -9.56 6.41 10.10
N VAL A 665 -10.25 5.26 10.22
CA VAL A 665 -11.50 4.96 9.52
C VAL A 665 -12.65 5.79 10.11
N PRO A 666 -13.41 6.54 9.29
CA PRO A 666 -14.57 7.30 9.76
C PRO A 666 -15.56 6.41 10.52
N GLY A 667 -15.88 6.83 11.74
CA GLY A 667 -16.81 6.09 12.62
C GLY A 667 -16.16 5.06 13.54
N GLY A 668 -14.86 4.77 13.42
CA GLY A 668 -14.14 3.83 14.29
C GLY A 668 -14.43 2.36 13.94
N ALA A 669 -13.47 1.69 13.33
CA ALA A 669 -13.54 0.27 12.96
C ALA A 669 -13.17 -0.68 14.13
N GLY A 670 -12.71 -0.13 15.26
CA GLY A 670 -12.20 -0.85 16.42
C GLY A 670 -10.78 -1.39 16.25
N HIS A 671 -9.97 -0.84 15.33
CA HIS A 671 -8.61 -1.32 15.09
C HIS A 671 -7.71 -1.10 16.30
N VAL A 672 -7.73 0.08 16.92
CA VAL A 672 -6.91 0.37 18.10
C VAL A 672 -7.33 -0.43 19.34
N ARG A 673 -8.60 -0.85 19.43
CA ARG A 673 -9.02 -1.82 20.46
C ARG A 673 -8.31 -3.16 20.27
N ARG A 674 -8.21 -3.64 19.03
CA ARG A 674 -7.47 -4.87 18.69
C ARG A 674 -5.99 -4.72 19.01
N VAL A 675 -5.39 -3.56 18.71
CA VAL A 675 -4.01 -3.24 19.09
C VAL A 675 -3.83 -3.33 20.60
N SER A 676 -4.75 -2.76 21.38
CA SER A 676 -4.70 -2.81 22.85
C SER A 676 -4.73 -4.26 23.39
N SER A 677 -5.54 -5.14 22.78
CA SER A 677 -5.64 -6.54 23.19
C SER A 677 -4.46 -7.41 22.74
N ASN A 678 -3.74 -7.02 21.68
CA ASN A 678 -2.66 -7.82 21.08
C ASN A 678 -1.34 -7.02 21.04
N LEU A 679 -1.09 -6.19 22.04
CA LEU A 679 0.02 -5.22 22.02
C LEU A 679 1.38 -5.92 21.93
N ARG A 680 1.53 -7.10 22.53
CA ARG A 680 2.72 -7.96 22.38
C ARG A 680 3.02 -8.28 20.91
N GLU A 681 2.06 -8.87 20.21
CA GLU A 681 2.21 -9.27 18.79
C GLU A 681 2.53 -8.06 17.92
N VAL A 682 1.91 -6.91 18.22
CA VAL A 682 2.20 -5.63 17.54
C VAL A 682 3.65 -5.18 17.78
N MET A 683 4.15 -5.25 19.01
CA MET A 683 5.53 -4.88 19.33
C MET A 683 6.54 -5.87 18.73
N GLU A 684 6.26 -7.16 18.71
CA GLU A 684 7.11 -8.19 18.08
C GLU A 684 7.17 -7.99 16.55
N ALA A 685 6.05 -7.69 15.91
CA ALA A 685 6.01 -7.35 14.49
C ALA A 685 6.74 -6.03 14.20
N ALA A 686 6.58 -5.01 15.06
CA ALA A 686 7.29 -3.74 14.95
C ALA A 686 8.81 -3.94 15.05
N PHE A 687 9.26 -4.75 16.02
CA PHE A 687 10.67 -5.11 16.21
C PHE A 687 11.23 -5.83 14.97
N THR A 688 10.48 -6.78 14.42
CA THR A 688 10.85 -7.49 13.18
C THR A 688 11.07 -6.50 12.03
N ILE A 689 10.17 -5.53 11.87
CA ILE A 689 10.22 -4.52 10.79
C ILE A 689 11.41 -3.57 10.96
N THR A 690 11.64 -3.09 12.18
CA THR A 690 12.71 -2.12 12.44
C THR A 690 14.09 -2.74 12.40
N ASP A 691 14.24 -3.99 12.85
CA ASP A 691 15.53 -4.66 12.88
C ASP A 691 15.94 -5.22 11.50
N ASN A 692 15.02 -5.86 10.78
CA ASN A 692 15.28 -6.56 9.51
C ASN A 692 14.86 -5.79 8.26
N CYS A 693 15.01 -4.48 8.28
CA CYS A 693 14.72 -3.67 7.10
C CYS A 693 15.85 -3.83 6.05
N PRO A 694 15.59 -4.40 4.86
CA PRO A 694 16.62 -4.60 3.84
C PRO A 694 16.99 -3.31 3.09
N GLY A 695 16.13 -2.28 3.15
CA GLY A 695 16.24 -1.10 2.30
C GLY A 695 16.99 0.10 2.87
N CYS A 696 17.38 0.11 4.15
CA CYS A 696 18.10 1.26 4.75
C CYS A 696 18.96 0.87 5.95
N SER A 697 19.92 1.72 6.31
CA SER A 697 20.76 1.57 7.51
C SER A 697 19.96 1.78 8.81
N ARG A 698 20.55 1.43 9.96
CA ARG A 698 19.93 1.55 11.29
C ARG A 698 19.67 3.02 11.70
N ASP A 699 20.53 3.94 11.28
CA ASP A 699 20.37 5.39 11.55
C ASP A 699 19.39 6.10 10.62
N GLN A 700 18.77 5.35 9.70
CA GLN A 700 17.83 5.86 8.73
C GLN A 700 16.49 5.14 8.82
N SER A 701 15.55 5.59 8.00
CA SER A 701 14.30 4.91 7.74
C SER A 701 13.99 4.93 6.25
N CYS A 702 13.23 3.95 5.79
CA CYS A 702 12.67 3.92 4.44
C CYS A 702 11.19 3.56 4.52
N ASN A 703 10.49 3.55 3.38
CA ASN A 703 9.07 3.19 3.39
C ASN A 703 8.81 1.69 3.58
N SER A 704 9.84 0.83 3.62
CA SER A 704 9.69 -0.59 3.96
C SER A 704 9.63 -0.80 5.46
N CYS A 705 10.11 0.18 6.24
CA CYS A 705 10.07 0.13 7.70
C CYS A 705 9.11 1.18 8.29
N LEU A 706 9.52 2.44 8.35
CA LEU A 706 8.83 3.48 9.13
C LEU A 706 8.18 4.58 8.30
N ARG A 707 8.68 4.86 7.08
CA ARG A 707 8.19 5.98 6.28
C ARG A 707 6.87 5.62 5.58
N ASN A 708 5.91 6.54 5.60
CA ASN A 708 4.70 6.48 4.81
C ASN A 708 4.35 7.89 4.29
N PHE A 709 3.30 8.00 3.48
CA PHE A 709 2.89 9.31 2.95
C PHE A 709 2.43 10.29 4.04
N ARG A 710 1.78 9.80 5.10
CA ARG A 710 1.20 10.61 6.18
C ARG A 710 2.23 11.22 7.11
N ASN A 711 3.34 10.51 7.35
CA ASN A 711 4.43 10.96 8.22
C ASN A 711 5.56 11.64 7.44
N GLN A 712 5.32 12.11 6.21
CA GLN A 712 6.30 12.82 5.39
C GLN A 712 6.93 14.02 6.12
N TYR A 713 6.15 14.69 6.98
CA TYR A 713 6.64 15.79 7.82
C TYR A 713 7.74 15.39 8.81
N ALA A 714 7.94 14.10 9.05
CA ALA A 714 8.89 13.55 10.01
C ALA A 714 9.99 12.71 9.37
N HIS A 715 9.99 12.49 8.05
CA HIS A 715 10.90 11.52 7.38
C HIS A 715 12.38 11.73 7.72
N ASP A 716 12.81 12.98 7.91
CA ASP A 716 14.19 13.34 8.25
C ASP A 716 14.56 13.03 9.70
N LEU A 717 13.57 12.85 10.58
CA LEU A 717 13.74 12.53 12.00
C LEU A 717 13.63 11.03 12.29
N LEU A 718 13.07 10.25 11.36
CA LEU A 718 12.75 8.84 11.59
C LEU A 718 13.99 7.94 11.51
N LYS A 719 14.30 7.21 12.59
CA LYS A 719 15.42 6.26 12.71
C LYS A 719 14.93 4.90 13.19
N ARG A 720 15.29 3.81 12.48
CA ARG A 720 14.80 2.46 12.83
C ARG A 720 15.60 1.77 13.94
N GLY A 721 16.92 2.02 14.02
CA GLY A 721 17.85 1.34 14.92
C GLY A 721 17.51 1.57 16.39
N PRO A 722 17.49 2.83 16.87
CA PRO A 722 17.14 3.13 18.26
C PRO A 722 15.79 2.54 18.71
N VAL A 723 14.83 2.46 17.78
CA VAL A 723 13.52 1.85 18.04
C VAL A 723 13.60 0.33 18.15
N ALA A 724 14.39 -0.34 17.30
CA ALA A 724 14.61 -1.78 17.42
C ALA A 724 15.21 -2.14 18.79
N ASP A 725 16.21 -1.37 19.24
CA ASP A 725 16.89 -1.60 20.53
C ASP A 725 15.93 -1.37 21.71
N ALA A 726 15.12 -0.32 21.65
CA ALA A 726 14.10 -0.05 22.66
C ALA A 726 13.00 -1.14 22.70
N LEU A 727 12.50 -1.58 21.55
CA LEU A 727 11.48 -2.63 21.48
C LEU A 727 12.01 -3.97 22.01
N SER A 728 13.26 -4.32 21.69
CA SER A 728 13.94 -5.50 22.25
C SER A 728 13.95 -5.48 23.78
N LYS A 729 14.38 -4.34 24.37
CA LYS A 729 14.40 -4.13 25.83
C LYS A 729 13.01 -4.18 26.44
N ILE A 730 12.01 -3.56 25.80
CA ILE A 730 10.60 -3.59 26.26
C ILE A 730 10.05 -5.01 26.28
N LEU A 731 10.20 -5.75 25.17
CA LEU A 731 9.70 -7.12 25.05
C LEU A 731 10.33 -8.02 26.13
N SER A 732 11.64 -7.89 26.34
CA SER A 732 12.37 -8.61 27.37
C SER A 732 11.96 -8.23 28.80
N ALA A 733 11.56 -6.98 29.04
CA ALA A 733 11.21 -6.47 30.36
C ALA A 733 9.75 -6.76 30.78
N LEU A 734 8.83 -6.84 29.83
CA LEU A 734 7.38 -6.94 30.11
C LEU A 734 6.81 -8.35 30.01
N TYR A 735 7.44 -9.26 29.27
CA TYR A 735 6.87 -10.59 29.04
C TYR A 735 7.68 -11.67 29.75
N HIS A 736 6.95 -12.66 30.31
CA HIS A 736 7.52 -13.70 31.16
C HIS A 736 8.73 -14.35 30.53
N ARG A 737 9.84 -14.26 31.27
CA ARG A 737 11.04 -15.04 31.03
C ARG A 737 10.84 -16.42 31.64
N ASN A 738 11.31 -17.46 30.97
CA ASN A 738 11.44 -18.78 31.58
C ASN A 738 12.45 -18.71 32.76
N GLU A 739 12.53 -19.74 33.60
CA GLU A 739 13.45 -19.78 34.75
C GLU A 739 14.92 -19.47 34.36
N ASP A 740 15.29 -19.74 33.11
CA ASP A 740 16.62 -19.51 32.54
C ASP A 740 16.84 -18.11 31.93
N GLY A 741 15.85 -17.21 31.98
CA GLY A 741 15.97 -15.82 31.51
C GLY A 741 15.64 -15.56 30.04
N TYR A 742 15.23 -16.58 29.28
CA TYR A 742 14.79 -16.46 27.88
C TYR A 742 13.33 -16.04 27.77
N PHE A 743 12.98 -15.28 26.72
CA PHE A 743 11.60 -14.99 26.37
C PHE A 743 11.26 -15.44 24.93
N PRO A 744 10.08 -16.03 24.70
CA PRO A 744 9.68 -16.49 23.37
C PRO A 744 9.26 -15.32 22.48
N LEU A 745 9.70 -15.33 21.22
CA LEU A 745 9.31 -14.36 20.21
C LEU A 745 8.24 -14.92 19.25
N GLY A 746 7.08 -14.27 19.17
CA GLY A 746 6.02 -14.53 18.19
C GLY A 746 6.30 -13.95 16.81
N LEU A 747 7.51 -14.14 16.24
CA LEU A 747 7.84 -13.58 14.93
C LEU A 747 7.00 -14.23 13.81
N THR A 748 6.61 -13.40 12.85
CA THR A 748 5.85 -13.82 11.65
C THR A 748 6.69 -14.60 10.64
N ASP A 749 7.99 -14.35 10.56
CA ASP A 749 8.91 -14.95 9.59
C ASP A 749 10.27 -15.19 10.27
N ARG A 750 10.32 -16.25 11.08
CA ARG A 750 11.41 -16.56 12.03
C ARG A 750 12.74 -16.86 11.36
N GLY A 751 12.74 -17.71 10.34
CA GLY A 751 13.94 -18.11 9.60
C GLY A 751 14.61 -16.93 8.92
N ARG A 752 13.83 -16.11 8.20
CA ARG A 752 14.32 -14.89 7.57
C ARG A 752 14.83 -13.87 8.58
N TRP A 753 14.18 -13.77 9.75
CA TRP A 753 14.65 -12.87 10.80
C TRP A 753 16.04 -13.27 11.30
N LEU A 754 16.22 -14.56 11.61
CA LEU A 754 17.48 -15.09 12.09
C LEU A 754 18.58 -15.01 11.03
N GLU A 755 18.24 -15.33 9.78
CA GLU A 755 19.13 -15.17 8.62
C GLU A 755 19.71 -13.76 8.52
N GLN A 756 18.86 -12.74 8.56
CA GLN A 756 19.32 -11.36 8.48
C GLN A 756 20.12 -10.93 9.71
N LEU A 757 19.80 -11.46 10.89
CA LEU A 757 20.59 -11.21 12.10
C LEU A 757 22.00 -11.78 11.95
N ILE A 758 22.09 -13.03 11.47
CA ILE A 758 23.34 -13.74 11.23
C ILE A 758 24.18 -12.99 10.19
N ARG A 759 23.62 -12.64 9.01
CA ARG A 759 24.33 -11.89 7.96
C ARG A 759 24.92 -10.56 8.44
N ARG A 760 24.30 -9.92 9.44
CA ARG A 760 24.77 -8.65 10.01
C ARG A 760 25.86 -8.82 11.06
N SER A 761 26.04 -10.01 11.62
CA SER A 761 26.95 -10.27 12.74
C SER A 761 28.39 -9.84 12.47
N ASP A 762 29.04 -9.28 13.49
CA ASP A 762 30.48 -9.00 13.47
C ASP A 762 31.25 -10.19 14.05
N ARG A 763 30.62 -10.92 14.99
CA ARG A 763 31.03 -12.25 15.41
C ARG A 763 29.82 -13.17 15.56
N LEU A 764 29.99 -14.41 15.13
CA LEU A 764 28.98 -15.46 15.17
C LEU A 764 29.55 -16.70 15.85
N ASP A 765 28.98 -17.08 16.98
CA ASP A 765 29.22 -18.37 17.61
C ASP A 765 27.97 -19.24 17.40
N LEU A 766 28.10 -20.31 16.63
CA LEU A 766 26.98 -21.18 16.28
C LEU A 766 27.20 -22.58 16.83
N ILE A 767 26.22 -23.09 17.58
CA ILE A 767 26.22 -24.45 18.11
C ILE A 767 25.26 -25.28 17.25
N LEU A 768 25.83 -26.24 16.54
CA LEU A 768 25.10 -27.11 15.64
C LEU A 768 25.07 -28.54 16.15
N ASP A 769 23.87 -29.09 16.20
CA ASP A 769 23.55 -30.50 16.43
C ASP A 769 23.32 -31.29 15.12
N TYR A 770 23.28 -30.59 13.99
CA TYR A 770 23.41 -31.15 12.65
C TYR A 770 23.95 -30.05 11.72
N ILE A 771 24.66 -30.45 10.66
CA ILE A 771 24.98 -29.54 9.55
C ILE A 771 23.79 -29.62 8.58
N PRO A 772 23.23 -28.51 8.07
CA PRO A 772 22.16 -28.56 7.08
C PRO A 772 22.61 -29.41 5.88
N MET A 773 22.13 -30.66 5.81
CA MET A 773 22.41 -31.54 4.70
C MET A 773 21.53 -31.10 3.53
N PHE A 774 22.07 -31.06 2.33
CA PHE A 774 21.42 -30.45 1.17
C PHE A 774 20.81 -31.52 0.26
N PRO A 775 19.55 -31.96 0.47
CA PRO A 775 18.83 -32.69 -0.55
C PRO A 775 18.49 -31.69 -1.67
N ASN A 776 19.37 -31.67 -2.67
CA ASN A 776 19.08 -31.47 -4.08
C ASN A 776 17.62 -31.06 -4.42
N GLY A 777 17.27 -29.78 -4.27
CA GLY A 777 16.01 -29.20 -4.79
C GLY A 777 15.19 -28.29 -3.88
N GLN A 778 15.55 -28.08 -2.60
CA GLN A 778 14.90 -27.06 -1.76
C GLN A 778 15.73 -25.78 -1.68
N ASP A 779 15.07 -24.62 -1.85
CA ASP A 779 15.70 -23.29 -1.97
C ASP A 779 16.60 -22.90 -0.77
N GLY A 780 16.34 -23.41 0.44
CA GLY A 780 17.11 -23.08 1.64
C GLY A 780 18.57 -23.57 1.66
N GLY A 781 18.95 -24.49 0.78
CA GLY A 781 20.31 -25.04 0.74
C GLY A 781 21.37 -24.12 0.13
N LYS A 782 20.98 -23.27 -0.84
CA LYS A 782 21.86 -22.24 -1.43
C LYS A 782 22.14 -21.11 -0.45
N GLU A 783 21.25 -20.90 0.52
CA GLU A 783 21.29 -19.78 1.44
C GLU A 783 22.37 -19.94 2.52
N TRP A 784 22.52 -21.11 3.17
CA TRP A 784 23.56 -21.33 4.20
C TRP A 784 24.98 -21.04 3.70
N HIS A 785 25.35 -21.64 2.58
CA HIS A 785 26.65 -21.42 1.95
C HIS A 785 26.87 -19.96 1.58
N SER A 786 25.83 -19.30 1.05
CA SER A 786 25.86 -17.88 0.72
C SER A 786 26.07 -17.01 1.97
N ILE A 787 25.38 -17.30 3.07
CA ILE A 787 25.50 -16.57 4.35
C ILE A 787 26.92 -16.71 4.89
N MET A 788 27.45 -17.93 4.98
CA MET A 788 28.80 -18.18 5.51
C MET A 788 29.86 -17.51 4.64
N HIS A 789 29.74 -17.62 3.31
CA HIS A 789 30.65 -16.94 2.39
C HIS A 789 30.56 -15.41 2.52
N GLU A 790 29.38 -14.85 2.67
CA GLU A 790 29.18 -13.40 2.87
C GLU A 790 29.84 -12.94 4.18
N LEU A 791 29.63 -13.66 5.28
CA LEU A 791 30.27 -13.36 6.57
C LEU A 791 31.79 -13.46 6.51
N ILE A 792 32.31 -14.48 5.84
CA ILE A 792 33.74 -14.65 5.64
C ILE A 792 34.31 -13.49 4.82
N THR A 793 33.61 -13.10 3.74
CA THR A 793 34.02 -11.97 2.88
C THR A 793 33.93 -10.64 3.62
N LYS A 794 32.94 -10.48 4.50
CA LYS A 794 32.78 -9.31 5.39
C LYS A 794 33.91 -9.24 6.43
N GLY A 795 34.58 -10.36 6.73
CA GLY A 795 35.61 -10.44 7.76
C GLY A 795 35.07 -10.71 9.18
N SER A 796 33.82 -11.17 9.30
CA SER A 796 33.23 -11.53 10.60
C SER A 796 33.98 -12.70 11.24
N LYS A 797 34.12 -12.69 12.57
CA LYS A 797 34.72 -13.81 13.32
C LYS A 797 33.69 -14.90 13.56
N ILE A 798 33.90 -16.08 13.00
CA ILE A 798 32.95 -17.20 13.07
C ILE A 798 33.54 -18.33 13.91
N ARG A 799 32.81 -18.80 14.91
CA ARG A 799 33.15 -20.04 15.64
C ARG A 799 32.00 -21.01 15.54
N LEU A 800 32.27 -22.18 15.00
CA LEU A 800 31.29 -23.24 14.80
C LEU A 800 31.57 -24.38 15.77
N PHE A 801 30.61 -24.68 16.63
CA PHE A 801 30.69 -25.75 17.63
C PHE A 801 29.81 -26.91 17.20
N LEU A 802 30.42 -28.04 16.85
CA LEU A 802 29.73 -29.27 16.47
C LEU A 802 29.54 -30.16 17.71
N THR A 803 28.30 -30.55 17.98
CA THR A 803 27.95 -31.47 19.09
C THR A 803 27.92 -32.94 18.69
N VAL A 804 28.12 -33.23 17.40
CA VAL A 804 28.14 -34.58 16.80
C VAL A 804 29.55 -34.90 16.31
N ASP A 805 29.98 -36.16 16.46
CA ASP A 805 31.27 -36.63 15.91
C ASP A 805 31.20 -36.56 14.37
N PRO A 806 32.11 -35.83 13.70
CA PRO A 806 31.99 -35.68 12.26
C PRO A 806 32.18 -36.97 11.44
N LYS A 807 32.64 -38.07 12.07
CA LYS A 807 32.58 -39.42 11.50
C LYS A 807 31.14 -39.86 11.18
N GLU A 808 30.15 -39.41 11.95
CA GLU A 808 28.74 -39.73 11.70
C GLU A 808 28.21 -39.06 10.41
N PHE A 809 28.82 -37.95 9.95
CA PHE A 809 28.44 -37.34 8.67
C PHE A 809 28.90 -38.17 7.46
N LEU A 810 29.98 -38.96 7.59
CA LEU A 810 30.46 -39.84 6.52
C LEU A 810 29.51 -41.01 6.27
N SER A 811 28.79 -41.46 7.31
CA SER A 811 27.75 -42.49 7.17
C SER A 811 26.48 -42.03 6.45
N SER A 812 26.31 -40.70 6.26
CA SER A 812 25.14 -40.10 5.61
C SER A 812 25.17 -40.12 4.07
N GLY A 813 26.17 -40.77 3.46
CA GLY A 813 26.31 -40.87 2.00
C GLY A 813 26.99 -39.67 1.33
N PRO A 814 26.81 -39.46 0.02
CA PRO A 814 27.51 -38.43 -0.76
C PRO A 814 27.32 -37.01 -0.23
N ASP A 815 26.11 -36.69 0.24
CA ASP A 815 25.76 -35.36 0.73
C ASP A 815 26.52 -34.99 2.01
N GLY A 816 26.85 -35.98 2.85
CA GLY A 816 27.62 -35.77 4.08
C GLY A 816 29.10 -35.47 3.78
N LYS A 817 29.66 -36.10 2.75
CA LYS A 817 31.01 -35.80 2.25
C LYS A 817 31.10 -34.39 1.65
N VAL A 818 30.07 -33.96 0.92
CA VAL A 818 29.99 -32.59 0.36
C VAL A 818 29.94 -31.55 1.49
N ALA A 819 29.11 -31.78 2.52
CA ALA A 819 29.03 -30.89 3.67
C ALA A 819 30.36 -30.78 4.45
N LEU A 820 31.06 -31.90 4.65
CA LEU A 820 32.39 -31.94 5.26
C LEU A 820 33.43 -31.18 4.44
N HIS A 821 33.41 -31.35 3.10
CA HIS A 821 34.31 -30.63 2.20
C HIS A 821 34.07 -29.11 2.25
N SER A 822 32.81 -28.69 2.24
CA SER A 822 32.42 -27.29 2.37
C SER A 822 32.93 -26.65 3.66
N LEU A 823 32.81 -27.37 4.79
CA LEU A 823 33.36 -26.92 6.07
C LEU A 823 34.89 -26.88 6.05
N ALA A 824 35.55 -27.83 5.38
CA ALA A 824 37.00 -27.83 5.21
C ALA A 824 37.47 -26.56 4.47
N ALA A 825 36.81 -26.23 3.36
CA ALA A 825 37.12 -25.04 2.57
C ALA A 825 36.95 -23.75 3.38
N PHE A 826 35.91 -23.67 4.23
CA PHE A 826 35.73 -22.53 5.12
C PHE A 826 36.75 -22.50 6.26
N SER A 827 37.24 -23.64 6.74
CA SER A 827 38.25 -23.69 7.81
C SER A 827 39.63 -23.18 7.41
N GLU A 828 39.90 -23.02 6.10
CA GLU A 828 41.14 -22.39 5.60
C GLU A 828 41.17 -20.88 5.80
N THR A 829 40.03 -20.25 6.03
CA THR A 829 39.97 -18.79 6.17
C THR A 829 40.32 -18.39 7.59
N SER A 830 41.11 -17.31 7.74
CA SER A 830 41.65 -16.87 9.04
C SER A 830 40.59 -16.39 10.04
N ASN A 831 39.35 -16.26 9.60
CA ASN A 831 38.22 -15.73 10.35
C ASN A 831 37.16 -16.77 10.71
N MET A 832 37.36 -18.06 10.40
CA MET A 832 36.47 -19.14 10.83
C MET A 832 37.22 -20.21 11.64
N GLU A 833 36.65 -20.61 12.77
CA GLU A 833 37.17 -21.66 13.63
C GLU A 833 36.09 -22.74 13.86
N ILE A 834 36.48 -24.01 13.79
CA ILE A 834 35.58 -25.14 13.99
C ILE A 834 36.05 -25.95 15.19
N PHE A 835 35.13 -26.26 16.09
CA PHE A 835 35.35 -26.97 17.34
C PHE A 835 34.40 -28.17 17.45
N THR A 836 34.89 -29.30 17.96
CA THR A 836 34.02 -30.41 18.40
C THR A 836 33.95 -30.43 19.93
N LEU A 837 32.74 -30.55 20.47
CA LEU A 837 32.50 -30.60 21.90
C LEU A 837 32.48 -32.06 22.39
N SER A 838 33.38 -32.41 23.32
CA SER A 838 33.55 -33.77 23.84
C SER A 838 32.51 -34.18 24.89
N GLU A 839 31.87 -33.23 25.56
CA GLU A 839 30.73 -33.47 26.47
C GLU A 839 29.44 -32.94 25.84
N LYS A 840 28.42 -33.81 25.70
CA LYS A 840 27.03 -33.45 25.38
C LYS A 840 26.33 -32.65 26.51
N LYS A 841 27.06 -32.15 27.52
CA LYS A 841 26.44 -31.41 28.63
C LYS A 841 25.67 -30.23 28.04
N LEU A 842 24.34 -30.29 28.20
CA LEU A 842 23.34 -29.43 27.60
C LEU A 842 23.77 -27.96 27.63
N LEU A 843 24.33 -27.51 26.52
CA LEU A 843 24.36 -26.11 26.18
C LEU A 843 22.96 -25.79 25.67
N ASP A 844 22.17 -25.18 26.54
CA ASP A 844 20.81 -24.71 26.25
C ASP A 844 20.83 -23.42 25.41
N ILE A 845 21.74 -23.38 24.44
CA ILE A 845 22.07 -22.25 23.57
C ILE A 845 22.34 -22.81 22.18
N ASN A 846 21.76 -22.21 21.14
CA ASN A 846 22.02 -22.61 19.76
C ASN A 846 22.87 -21.58 19.00
N ALA A 847 22.71 -20.28 19.27
CA ALA A 847 23.53 -19.25 18.66
C ALA A 847 23.84 -18.09 19.63
N CYS A 848 25.03 -17.54 19.52
CA CYS A 848 25.45 -16.30 20.15
C CYS A 848 25.95 -15.35 19.04
N ILE A 849 25.28 -14.21 18.91
CA ILE A 849 25.43 -13.27 17.80
C ILE A 849 25.84 -11.91 18.35
N GLU A 850 27.03 -11.44 18.00
CA GLU A 850 27.57 -10.14 18.40
C GLU A 850 27.38 -9.13 17.26
N LEU A 851 26.75 -8.00 17.60
CA LEU A 851 26.44 -6.89 16.70
C LEU A 851 26.86 -5.58 17.38
N GLN A 852 27.90 -4.92 16.88
CA GLN A 852 28.41 -3.64 17.40
C GLN A 852 28.63 -3.60 18.94
N ASP A 853 27.58 -3.32 19.72
CA ASP A 853 27.60 -3.15 21.18
C ASP A 853 26.68 -4.14 21.96
N GLU A 854 25.95 -5.03 21.27
CA GLU A 854 25.05 -6.00 21.91
C GLU A 854 25.34 -7.45 21.48
N VAL A 855 25.19 -8.36 22.44
CA VAL A 855 25.30 -9.81 22.22
C VAL A 855 23.92 -10.44 22.44
N TYR A 856 23.41 -11.06 21.38
CA TYR A 856 22.15 -11.80 21.37
C TYR A 856 22.41 -13.28 21.53
N VAL A 857 21.65 -13.92 22.41
CA VAL A 857 21.66 -15.36 22.61
C VAL A 857 20.33 -15.90 22.11
N VAL A 858 20.38 -16.80 21.14
CA VAL A 858 19.21 -17.35 20.45
C VAL A 858 19.11 -18.85 20.73
N ARG A 859 17.91 -19.29 21.09
CA ARG A 859 17.56 -20.70 21.30
C ARG A 859 16.40 -21.12 20.38
N TRP A 860 16.44 -22.35 19.90
CA TRP A 860 15.36 -23.01 19.17
C TRP A 860 15.33 -24.52 19.47
N ALA A 861 14.26 -25.20 19.09
CA ALA A 861 14.11 -26.65 19.31
C ALA A 861 15.27 -27.45 18.68
N GLN A 862 15.89 -28.36 19.46
CA GLN A 862 16.97 -29.23 18.97
C GLN A 862 16.56 -30.08 17.76
N GLY A 863 17.52 -30.33 16.86
CA GLY A 863 17.35 -31.14 15.65
C GLY A 863 16.56 -30.47 14.52
N LYS A 864 16.25 -29.17 14.64
CA LYS A 864 15.47 -28.41 13.65
C LYS A 864 16.32 -27.41 12.87
N ASN A 865 16.09 -27.31 11.56
CA ASN A 865 16.65 -26.27 10.69
C ASN A 865 16.22 -24.86 11.15
N PRO A 866 17.13 -23.99 11.65
CA PRO A 866 16.76 -22.66 12.12
C PRO A 866 16.19 -21.75 11.02
N PHE A 867 16.53 -22.02 9.76
CA PHE A 867 16.08 -21.23 8.61
C PHE A 867 14.76 -21.74 8.00
N ILE A 868 14.40 -23.01 8.27
CA ILE A 868 13.28 -23.69 7.58
C ILE A 868 12.24 -24.25 8.57
N GLU A 869 12.68 -24.91 9.64
CA GLU A 869 11.83 -25.74 10.51
C GLU A 869 11.65 -25.23 11.95
N ALA A 870 12.39 -24.20 12.37
CA ALA A 870 12.32 -23.70 13.74
C ALA A 870 11.00 -22.99 14.03
N THR A 871 10.12 -23.66 14.79
CA THR A 871 8.80 -23.14 15.18
C THR A 871 8.82 -22.30 16.45
N ASP A 872 9.90 -22.28 17.23
CA ASP A 872 9.94 -21.55 18.50
C ASP A 872 11.35 -20.97 18.64
N ILE A 873 11.48 -19.66 18.42
CA ILE A 873 12.72 -18.92 18.63
C ILE A 873 12.57 -18.14 19.93
N GLU A 874 13.52 -18.34 20.83
CA GLU A 874 13.63 -17.62 22.08
C GLU A 874 14.89 -16.76 22.06
N LEU A 875 14.80 -15.58 22.67
CA LEU A 875 15.85 -14.58 22.68
C LEU A 875 16.26 -14.24 24.12
N SER A 876 17.54 -13.95 24.30
CA SER A 876 18.09 -13.30 25.49
C SER A 876 19.16 -12.29 25.08
N VAL A 877 19.26 -11.18 25.81
CA VAL A 877 20.25 -10.11 25.55
C VAL A 877 21.27 -10.10 26.69
N LEU A 878 22.56 -10.22 26.36
CA LEU A 878 23.63 -10.41 27.35
C LEU A 878 23.79 -9.21 28.32
N SER A 879 23.51 -8.00 27.82
CA SER A 879 23.52 -6.77 28.63
C SER A 879 22.44 -6.77 29.73
N THR A 880 21.46 -7.68 29.60
CA THR A 880 20.18 -7.64 30.31
C THR A 880 19.72 -9.01 30.84
N TYR A 881 20.60 -9.98 31.20
CA TYR A 881 20.45 -10.89 32.38
C TYR A 881 21.24 -12.26 32.43
N VAL A 882 21.10 -12.89 33.62
CA VAL A 882 21.39 -14.24 34.23
C VAL A 882 22.82 -14.79 34.19
N ALA A 883 23.36 -15.10 35.38
CA ALA A 883 24.67 -15.76 35.59
C ALA A 883 24.84 -17.01 34.73
N LYS A 884 23.81 -17.88 34.66
CA LYS A 884 23.80 -19.12 33.86
C LYS A 884 24.15 -18.91 32.38
N VAL A 885 23.61 -17.87 31.72
CA VAL A 885 23.91 -17.56 30.31
C VAL A 885 25.36 -17.05 30.17
N LYS A 886 25.81 -16.18 31.08
CA LYS A 886 27.20 -15.69 31.11
C LYS A 886 28.20 -16.81 31.40
N ASP A 887 27.91 -17.70 32.34
CA ASP A 887 28.73 -18.84 32.72
C ASP A 887 28.83 -19.83 31.56
N THR A 888 27.74 -20.03 30.82
CA THR A 888 27.72 -20.89 29.63
C THR A 888 28.55 -20.30 28.49
N ILE A 889 28.41 -19.00 28.20
CA ILE A 889 29.23 -18.30 27.19
C ILE A 889 30.70 -18.30 27.62
N LYS A 890 30.97 -18.03 28.90
CA LYS A 890 32.32 -18.05 29.47
C LYS A 890 32.95 -19.44 29.32
N ALA A 891 32.20 -20.50 29.64
CA ALA A 891 32.62 -21.88 29.41
C ALA A 891 32.90 -22.17 27.91
N LEU A 892 32.09 -21.65 26.99
CA LEU A 892 32.34 -21.78 25.54
C LEU A 892 33.58 -21.00 25.08
N THR A 893 33.90 -19.86 25.69
CA THR A 893 35.10 -19.07 25.36
C THR A 893 36.38 -19.54 26.05
N GLU A 894 36.28 -20.16 27.22
CA GLU A 894 37.43 -20.54 28.07
C GLU A 894 37.70 -22.04 28.09
N SER A 895 36.84 -22.88 27.50
CA SER A 895 37.04 -24.33 27.55
C SER A 895 38.22 -24.80 26.69
N GLU A 896 39.28 -25.20 27.38
CA GLU A 896 40.37 -26.08 26.90
C GLU A 896 39.87 -27.48 26.47
N ALA A 897 38.56 -27.76 26.55
CA ALA A 897 37.92 -29.03 26.23
C ALA A 897 37.42 -29.15 24.77
N SER A 898 37.81 -28.24 23.89
CA SER A 898 37.42 -28.24 22.49
C SER A 898 38.56 -28.69 21.58
N ILE A 899 38.32 -29.70 20.74
CA ILE A 899 39.28 -30.09 19.71
C ILE A 899 39.09 -29.11 18.55
N ARG A 900 40.08 -28.26 18.28
CA ARG A 900 40.12 -27.43 17.06
C ARG A 900 40.30 -28.33 15.85
N TRP A 901 39.39 -28.23 14.88
CA TRP A 901 39.51 -28.92 13.61
C TRP A 901 40.29 -28.07 12.63
N ASN A 902 41.33 -28.66 12.04
CA ASN A 902 42.12 -28.08 10.97
C ASN A 902 41.99 -28.96 9.70
N LEU A 903 42.52 -28.46 8.58
CA LEU A 903 42.41 -29.13 7.30
C LEU A 903 42.97 -30.56 7.29
N GLU A 904 44.07 -30.79 7.99
CA GLU A 904 44.71 -32.10 8.08
C GLU A 904 43.76 -33.14 8.68
N ARG A 905 43.04 -32.77 9.75
CA ARG A 905 42.12 -33.68 10.44
C ARG A 905 40.83 -33.96 9.66
N ILE A 906 40.35 -32.98 8.89
CA ILE A 906 39.24 -33.21 7.94
C ILE A 906 39.72 -34.04 6.75
N GLY A 907 40.95 -33.80 6.27
CA GLY A 907 41.60 -34.57 5.21
C GLY A 907 41.80 -36.04 5.56
N GLU A 908 42.14 -36.35 6.82
CA GLU A 908 42.22 -37.73 7.34
C GLU A 908 40.88 -38.47 7.25
N LEU A 909 39.77 -37.79 7.48
CA LEU A 909 38.42 -38.36 7.39
C LEU A 909 37.92 -38.51 5.96
N LEU A 910 38.49 -37.74 5.03
CA LEU A 910 38.21 -37.83 3.60
C LEU A 910 39.14 -38.83 2.89
N GLN A 911 40.05 -39.52 3.60
CA GLN A 911 40.97 -40.51 3.00
C GLN A 911 40.21 -41.56 2.17
N GLY A 912 40.58 -41.66 0.89
CA GLY A 912 39.86 -42.40 -0.15
C GLY A 912 39.10 -41.52 -1.16
N THR A 913 38.97 -40.22 -0.88
CA THR A 913 38.38 -39.22 -1.78
C THR A 913 39.52 -38.34 -2.32
N LYS A 914 39.93 -38.53 -3.59
CA LYS A 914 40.94 -37.66 -4.23
C LYS A 914 40.32 -36.29 -4.52
N VAL A 915 40.70 -35.28 -3.74
CA VAL A 915 40.31 -33.88 -3.97
C VAL A 915 41.41 -33.19 -4.76
N VAL A 916 41.05 -32.55 -5.88
CA VAL A 916 41.97 -31.76 -6.69
C VAL A 916 41.91 -30.31 -6.21
N SER A 917 42.97 -29.84 -5.55
CA SER A 917 43.12 -28.42 -5.16
C SER A 917 43.84 -27.68 -6.30
N ILE A 918 43.11 -26.81 -7.00
CA ILE A 918 43.70 -25.91 -8.00
C ILE A 918 44.22 -24.68 -7.27
N LYS A 919 45.52 -24.65 -6.98
CA LYS A 919 46.18 -23.42 -6.51
C LYS A 919 46.37 -22.51 -7.71
N GLY A 920 45.83 -21.30 -7.63
CA GLY A 920 45.73 -20.38 -8.77
C GLY A 920 47.06 -20.12 -9.47
N GLY A 921 47.03 -20.13 -10.82
CA GLY A 921 48.06 -19.53 -11.65
C GLY A 921 48.61 -20.34 -12.82
N THR A 922 48.14 -21.56 -13.10
CA THR A 922 48.56 -22.29 -14.30
C THR A 922 47.51 -22.23 -15.40
N ASP A 923 47.91 -21.81 -16.61
CA ASP A 923 47.13 -21.88 -17.86
C ASP A 923 46.98 -23.34 -18.35
N GLU A 924 46.72 -24.27 -17.44
CA GLU A 924 46.42 -25.65 -17.79
C GLU A 924 44.92 -25.77 -18.05
N SER A 925 44.55 -26.34 -19.20
CA SER A 925 43.15 -26.63 -19.44
C SER A 925 42.69 -27.71 -18.46
N TRP A 926 41.42 -27.66 -18.04
CA TRP A 926 40.83 -28.69 -17.18
C TRP A 926 41.03 -30.12 -17.73
N LYS A 927 41.13 -30.28 -19.06
CA LYS A 927 41.45 -31.55 -19.74
C LYS A 927 42.87 -32.03 -19.40
N ASP A 928 43.86 -31.13 -19.42
CA ASP A 928 45.26 -31.44 -19.10
C ASP A 928 45.43 -31.81 -17.63
N ILE A 929 44.74 -31.10 -16.74
CA ILE A 929 44.73 -31.35 -15.30
C ILE A 929 44.19 -32.78 -15.03
N LEU A 930 43.05 -33.14 -15.63
CA LEU A 930 42.44 -34.46 -15.45
C LEU A 930 43.32 -35.59 -15.99
N LEU A 931 43.97 -35.40 -17.14
CA LEU A 931 44.88 -36.38 -17.75
C LEU A 931 46.03 -36.80 -16.83
N SER A 932 46.56 -35.87 -16.04
CA SER A 932 47.65 -36.15 -15.08
C SER A 932 47.23 -37.05 -13.91
N HIS A 933 45.93 -37.16 -13.67
CA HIS A 933 45.35 -37.86 -12.53
C HIS A 933 44.60 -39.15 -12.90
N LEU A 934 44.40 -39.41 -14.20
CA LEU A 934 43.84 -40.66 -14.69
C LEU A 934 44.86 -41.82 -14.60
N PRO A 935 44.45 -43.01 -14.15
CA PRO A 935 45.32 -44.18 -14.06
C PRO A 935 45.84 -44.60 -15.44
N ASP A 936 46.93 -45.37 -15.46
CA ASP A 936 47.64 -45.72 -16.70
C ASP A 936 46.90 -46.72 -17.61
N SER A 937 45.93 -47.45 -17.06
CA SER A 937 45.02 -48.33 -17.78
C SER A 937 43.60 -48.17 -17.28
N ILE A 938 42.64 -47.99 -18.20
CA ILE A 938 41.22 -47.93 -17.89
C ILE A 938 40.53 -48.94 -18.82
N GLU A 939 39.86 -49.94 -18.25
CA GLU A 939 39.16 -50.97 -19.02
C GLU A 939 37.67 -50.61 -19.22
N GLU A 940 37.05 -50.01 -18.20
CA GLU A 940 35.64 -49.63 -18.21
C GLU A 940 35.40 -48.34 -17.39
N VAL A 941 34.49 -47.49 -17.86
CA VAL A 941 34.02 -46.28 -17.18
C VAL A 941 32.49 -46.33 -17.10
N GLU A 942 31.95 -46.48 -15.90
CA GLU A 942 30.50 -46.45 -15.67
C GLU A 942 30.05 -45.05 -15.22
N ILE A 943 29.15 -44.43 -15.98
CA ILE A 943 28.62 -43.08 -15.72
C ILE A 943 27.21 -43.19 -15.12
N TYR A 944 27.07 -42.69 -13.90
CA TYR A 944 25.81 -42.64 -13.18
C TYR A 944 25.00 -41.40 -13.60
N ASP A 945 24.11 -41.56 -14.59
CA ASP A 945 23.35 -40.50 -15.25
C ASP A 945 22.46 -39.67 -14.31
N ARG A 946 21.93 -40.27 -13.22
CA ARG A 946 21.11 -39.59 -12.20
C ARG A 946 21.73 -38.34 -11.57
N PHE A 947 23.04 -38.14 -11.72
CA PHE A 947 23.78 -37.00 -11.18
C PHE A 947 23.99 -35.84 -12.15
N VAL A 948 23.62 -36.00 -13.43
CA VAL A 948 23.74 -34.95 -14.45
C VAL A 948 22.42 -34.18 -14.56
N ARG A 949 22.42 -32.92 -14.09
CA ARG A 949 21.21 -32.09 -13.89
C ARG A 949 21.22 -30.76 -14.63
N ASN A 950 22.35 -30.33 -15.19
CA ASN A 950 22.44 -29.08 -15.94
C ASN A 950 23.59 -29.08 -16.98
N VAL A 951 23.57 -28.07 -17.87
CA VAL A 951 24.53 -27.90 -18.98
C VAL A 951 25.99 -27.79 -18.53
N TYR A 952 26.27 -27.25 -17.34
CA TYR A 952 27.65 -27.16 -16.85
C TYR A 952 28.19 -28.52 -16.43
N GLN A 953 27.38 -29.36 -15.79
CA GLN A 953 27.75 -30.75 -15.47
C GLN A 953 27.95 -31.59 -16.74
N PHE A 954 27.19 -31.31 -17.80
CA PHE A 954 27.42 -31.90 -19.13
C PHE A 954 28.78 -31.55 -19.72
N LYS A 955 29.14 -30.26 -19.71
CA LYS A 955 30.47 -29.83 -20.16
C LYS A 955 31.59 -30.47 -19.34
N SER A 956 31.43 -30.54 -18.02
CA SER A 956 32.41 -31.21 -17.15
C SER A 956 32.54 -32.70 -17.47
N LEU A 957 31.44 -33.37 -17.80
CA LEU A 957 31.46 -34.77 -18.22
C LEU A 957 32.10 -34.96 -19.60
N GLU A 958 31.76 -34.12 -20.57
CA GLU A 958 32.37 -34.08 -21.90
C GLU A 958 33.88 -33.94 -21.79
N MET A 959 34.36 -33.01 -20.95
CA MET A 959 35.78 -32.78 -20.67
C MET A 959 36.48 -33.99 -20.00
N LEU A 960 35.77 -34.73 -19.15
CA LEU A 960 36.29 -35.95 -18.52
C LEU A 960 36.41 -37.09 -19.54
N ILE A 961 35.38 -37.30 -20.38
CA ILE A 961 35.37 -38.31 -21.43
C ILE A 961 36.49 -38.03 -22.44
N ASP A 962 36.65 -36.76 -22.84
CA ASP A 962 37.75 -36.29 -23.70
C ASP A 962 39.15 -36.61 -23.14
N ALA A 963 39.33 -36.49 -21.82
CA ALA A 963 40.59 -36.81 -21.15
C ALA A 963 40.84 -38.32 -21.10
N VAL A 964 39.79 -39.12 -20.86
CA VAL A 964 39.84 -40.59 -20.87
C VAL A 964 40.15 -41.12 -22.27
N GLU A 965 39.52 -40.57 -23.31
CA GLU A 965 39.75 -40.95 -24.71
C GLU A 965 41.21 -40.71 -25.11
N GLN A 966 41.75 -39.54 -24.80
CA GLN A 966 43.13 -39.21 -25.14
C GLN A 966 44.14 -40.11 -24.40
N LYS A 967 43.84 -40.51 -23.16
CA LYS A 967 44.66 -41.46 -22.40
C LYS A 967 44.57 -42.87 -23.02
N ALA A 968 43.38 -43.31 -23.41
CA ALA A 968 43.15 -44.60 -24.07
C ALA A 968 43.86 -44.71 -25.43
N ALA A 969 43.78 -43.66 -26.25
CA ALA A 969 44.43 -43.57 -27.55
C ALA A 969 45.97 -43.65 -27.45
N LYS A 970 46.56 -43.09 -26.38
CA LYS A 970 48.01 -43.20 -26.12
C LYS A 970 48.44 -44.58 -25.63
N GLY A 971 47.54 -45.35 -25.00
CA GLY A 971 47.82 -46.67 -24.41
C GLY A 971 47.42 -47.86 -25.29
N GLY A 972 46.73 -47.65 -26.42
CA GLY A 972 46.24 -48.73 -27.30
C GLY A 972 45.13 -49.59 -26.70
N MET A 973 44.43 -49.12 -25.66
CA MET A 973 43.35 -49.84 -24.98
C MET A 973 41.98 -49.43 -25.49
N SER A 974 41.05 -50.40 -25.59
CA SER A 974 39.63 -50.14 -25.77
C SER A 974 38.98 -49.85 -24.41
N VAL A 975 38.41 -48.65 -24.24
CA VAL A 975 37.64 -48.28 -23.03
C VAL A 975 36.16 -48.49 -23.31
N ARG A 976 35.47 -49.26 -22.47
CA ARG A 976 34.00 -49.38 -22.54
C ARG A 976 33.36 -48.32 -21.63
N ILE A 977 32.45 -47.50 -22.16
CA ILE A 977 31.66 -46.55 -21.35
C ILE A 977 30.23 -47.09 -21.18
N THR A 978 29.79 -47.28 -19.94
CA THR A 978 28.45 -47.78 -19.59
C THR A 978 27.67 -46.77 -18.76
N THR A 979 26.33 -46.85 -18.74
CA THR A 979 25.46 -45.85 -18.09
C THR A 979 24.27 -46.50 -17.39
N THR A 980 23.83 -45.95 -16.25
CA THR A 980 22.79 -46.54 -15.38
C THR A 980 21.33 -46.23 -15.73
N ALA A 981 21.02 -45.88 -16.99
CA ALA A 981 19.74 -45.25 -17.33
C ALA A 981 18.49 -46.07 -16.95
N SER A 982 17.57 -45.41 -16.23
CA SER A 982 16.17 -45.83 -16.08
C SER A 982 15.25 -44.64 -16.42
N PRO A 983 14.19 -44.83 -17.23
CA PRO A 983 13.43 -43.72 -17.78
C PRO A 983 12.35 -43.29 -16.78
N THR A 984 12.42 -42.10 -16.17
CA THR A 984 11.24 -41.37 -15.67
C THR A 984 11.59 -39.99 -15.08
N SER A 985 11.35 -38.91 -15.85
CA SER A 985 10.69 -37.67 -15.39
C SER A 985 10.74 -36.57 -16.48
N GLU A 986 9.62 -35.87 -16.66
CA GLU A 986 9.45 -34.77 -17.62
C GLU A 986 10.31 -33.56 -17.23
N GLY A 987 11.22 -33.15 -18.10
CA GLY A 987 12.27 -32.14 -17.88
C GLY A 987 13.67 -32.62 -18.27
N TYR A 988 13.83 -33.93 -18.46
CA TYR A 988 15.10 -34.63 -18.70
C TYR A 988 15.44 -34.86 -20.18
N GLU A 989 14.54 -34.55 -21.13
CA GLU A 989 14.68 -34.93 -22.55
C GLU A 989 15.81 -34.22 -23.29
N ARG A 990 16.02 -32.91 -23.06
CA ARG A 990 17.08 -32.16 -23.76
C ARG A 990 18.48 -32.62 -23.31
N ILE A 991 18.59 -32.88 -22.02
CA ILE A 991 19.77 -33.42 -21.34
C ILE A 991 20.05 -34.85 -21.80
N GLN A 992 19.03 -35.71 -21.88
CA GLN A 992 19.22 -37.06 -22.45
C GLN A 992 19.54 -37.06 -23.93
N ASN A 993 18.97 -36.16 -24.73
CA ASN A 993 19.29 -36.08 -26.15
C ASN A 993 20.75 -35.66 -26.38
N ASP A 994 21.26 -34.69 -25.61
CA ASP A 994 22.67 -34.29 -25.67
C ASP A 994 23.58 -35.43 -25.14
N PHE A 995 23.18 -36.14 -24.08
CA PHE A 995 23.91 -37.30 -23.57
C PHE A 995 23.96 -38.48 -24.55
N LYS A 996 22.83 -38.76 -25.20
CA LYS A 996 22.69 -39.83 -26.20
C LYS A 996 23.50 -39.49 -27.46
N ARG A 997 23.58 -38.21 -27.82
CA ARG A 997 24.47 -37.73 -28.89
C ARG A 997 25.94 -37.98 -28.56
N ILE A 998 26.36 -37.70 -27.33
CA ILE A 998 27.72 -37.99 -26.85
C ILE A 998 27.99 -39.52 -26.87
N GLN A 999 27.03 -40.36 -26.49
CA GLN A 999 27.14 -41.81 -26.62
C GLN A 999 27.25 -42.29 -28.08
N GLU A 1000 26.45 -41.72 -28.98
CA GLU A 1000 26.45 -42.07 -30.41
C GLU A 1000 27.72 -41.60 -31.12
N ASP A 1001 28.28 -40.46 -30.72
CA ASP A 1001 29.56 -39.95 -31.22
C ASP A 1001 30.74 -40.80 -30.71
N TYR A 1002 30.61 -41.49 -29.56
CA TYR A 1002 31.63 -42.39 -29.00
C TYR A 1002 31.54 -43.85 -29.52
N ALA A 1003 30.36 -44.28 -29.99
CA ALA A 1003 30.14 -45.63 -30.53
C ALA A 1003 30.49 -45.76 -32.02
N LYS A 1004 30.71 -44.64 -32.72
CA LYS A 1004 31.25 -44.57 -34.10
C LYS A 1004 32.76 -44.46 -34.07
#